data_AF-A0A8S1HIX8-F1
#
_entry.id   AF-A0A8S1HIX8-F1
#
_cell.length_a   1.000
_cell.length_b   1.000
_cell.length_c   1.000
_cell.angle_alpha   90.00
_cell.angle_beta   90.00
_cell.angle_gamma   90.00
#
_symmetry.space_group_name_H-M   'P 1'
#
loop_
_entity.id
_entity.type
_entity.pdbx_description
1 polymer ?
#
loop_
_entity_poly.entity_id
_entity_poly.type
_entity_poly.pdbx_seq_one_letter_code
_entity_poly.pdbx_strand_id
1 'polypeptide(L)'
;MAEDQMNLIADPFHRNPKDGPVSSEAVRTDLLHIFQSLAIPVKDQNVDLTTLISQSLDSLTAAWRKRDSSSEIALKGLLLILEYCLSHTFEGNQAFELFVAALGYNTVQFWRSSTSHIFDSDLSRGTKFRDALLFALTLYDVNTGKNRLRELYAAVPGIRKSLLGVHAKQFGERFHHLQRKLQRHGSASSISSLDSEGGDAFRRESMVAVESSDDEDHSKISCGGLANTHFHQRVINTGDWEITQGSGGLVACVDPVMSKDHENMWLANLGMNISDKRRKSNTSTCKETTTFSPATNTLGLPLIKQAIAEVFFHVLADDDQPDKAANAEQRKAREEMSLLGVLNNYNRGNYKLNPVIVQEEDYNVYYGGISNGLLWPALHNLPEYIVSEYDDMNVLRNHWCAYVRVNYQFALDAVRNSRPQDFIWIHDYHLMLTGMIMQSLDPQLEVGFFLHIPFQPPDDFFTKYGSVGFPMLRGLLRFTKVGFQTHRDRTKFLDLVKEYLRGSVINYDSNSDICSVTHEGWTCSLGVFPVSIKNDDFLKFVNLPETIKLKNELRRKVLGENPAEDARFFFSVERFDYTKGIKEKLVAYRRYFEKFPERIGKDVLYQVAVTNRRSVDTYRVYQDECIEIAEKINEEFRDTKNPSWRPLVFQTDGLPRSELVAAYLAMDIGIVTPKKDGMNLVAKEMLVCNPRAGLILSTGAGSEIQFTTAGLYKEDGDKNYHRISDVFDVESYADAFHAAALESEDQRKIHGKRLHEFIVANDIERWSSAFLDPSWTHEVIRPTKVETLEDFFSLMMKTRNVRRQIVGRVLKGIPIRAHFAISLRNAKESLENMCRPDTHTLVLKASHDSPDDAQFEIDDELEEFERDLSFISYVQSEDADNVEQFVDGSNPVLSAISAIFAIFPS
;
A
#
# COMPACT_ATOMS: atom_id res chain seq x y z
N MET A 1 -17.98 -60.44 24.36
CA MET A 1 -18.00 -61.10 23.04
C MET A 1 -17.87 -60.07 21.91
N ALA A 2 -18.90 -59.30 21.56
CA ALA A 2 -18.80 -58.32 20.47
C ALA A 2 -17.82 -57.17 20.78
N GLU A 3 -17.84 -56.63 22.01
CA GLU A 3 -16.91 -55.56 22.43
C GLU A 3 -15.45 -56.06 22.51
N ASP A 4 -15.21 -57.26 23.04
CA ASP A 4 -13.85 -57.83 23.14
C ASP A 4 -13.19 -58.05 21.78
N GLN A 5 -13.97 -58.37 20.75
CA GLN A 5 -13.49 -58.52 19.37
C GLN A 5 -13.18 -57.16 18.71
N MET A 6 -13.72 -56.05 19.20
CA MET A 6 -13.58 -54.74 18.57
C MET A 6 -12.21 -54.09 18.82
N ASN A 7 -11.48 -54.51 19.85
CA ASN A 7 -10.14 -54.03 20.21
C ASN A 7 -9.01 -54.56 19.31
N LEU A 8 -9.32 -55.40 18.31
CA LEU A 8 -8.36 -55.95 17.35
C LEU A 8 -8.30 -55.18 16.02
N ILE A 9 -9.25 -54.28 15.77
CA ILE A 9 -9.31 -53.46 14.54
C ILE A 9 -8.59 -52.13 14.81
N ALA A 10 -7.70 -51.71 13.91
CA ALA A 10 -7.04 -50.41 14.00
C ALA A 10 -8.03 -49.25 13.80
N ASP A 11 -7.96 -48.22 14.68
CA ASP A 11 -8.84 -47.05 14.56
C ASP A 11 -8.54 -46.25 13.27
N PRO A 12 -9.54 -45.99 12.40
CA PRO A 12 -9.32 -45.31 11.13
C PRO A 12 -8.77 -43.90 11.30
N PHE A 13 -7.89 -43.48 10.41
CA PHE A 13 -7.21 -42.18 10.41
C PHE A 13 -6.26 -41.92 11.60
N HIS A 14 -5.92 -42.90 12.45
CA HIS A 14 -5.02 -42.68 13.60
C HIS A 14 -3.54 -43.09 13.41
N ARG A 15 -3.09 -43.29 12.15
CA ARG A 15 -1.77 -43.83 11.78
C ARG A 15 -0.60 -42.82 11.83
N ASN A 16 0.65 -43.30 11.71
CA ASN A 16 1.88 -42.50 11.80
C ASN A 16 2.36 -42.11 10.38
N PRO A 17 2.87 -40.88 10.11
CA PRO A 17 3.36 -40.46 8.78
C PRO A 17 4.51 -41.29 8.19
N LYS A 18 5.09 -42.23 8.94
CA LYS A 18 6.12 -43.16 8.46
C LYS A 18 5.56 -44.50 7.97
N ASP A 19 4.28 -44.77 8.20
CA ASP A 19 3.63 -45.99 7.75
C ASP A 19 3.30 -45.88 6.25
N GLY A 20 3.43 -47.00 5.51
CA GLY A 20 3.11 -47.04 4.08
C GLY A 20 1.62 -46.90 3.77
N PRO A 21 1.23 -46.85 2.47
CA PRO A 21 -0.17 -46.85 2.07
C PRO A 21 -0.91 -48.09 2.60
N VAL A 22 -2.22 -47.94 2.80
CA VAL A 22 -3.03 -48.90 3.54
C VAL A 22 -3.21 -50.21 2.75
N SER A 23 -2.41 -51.24 3.07
CA SER A 23 -2.44 -52.55 2.39
C SER A 23 -3.87 -53.10 2.23
N SER A 24 -4.22 -53.43 0.98
CA SER A 24 -5.54 -53.98 0.59
C SER A 24 -5.90 -55.26 1.36
N GLU A 25 -4.91 -56.09 1.73
CA GLU A 25 -5.12 -57.34 2.48
C GLU A 25 -5.46 -57.10 3.96
N ALA A 26 -4.92 -56.03 4.55
CA ALA A 26 -5.29 -55.61 5.90
C ALA A 26 -6.73 -55.07 5.95
N VAL A 27 -7.08 -54.16 5.03
CA VAL A 27 -8.44 -53.60 4.92
C VAL A 27 -9.48 -54.70 4.67
N ARG A 28 -9.14 -55.69 3.82
CA ARG A 28 -9.98 -56.87 3.61
C ARG A 28 -10.27 -57.61 4.92
N THR A 29 -9.24 -57.86 5.72
CA THR A 29 -9.35 -58.63 6.97
C THR A 29 -10.21 -57.88 8.00
N ASP A 30 -9.96 -56.58 8.19
CA ASP A 30 -10.72 -55.72 9.09
C ASP A 30 -12.20 -55.61 8.67
N LEU A 31 -12.48 -55.46 7.37
CA LEU A 31 -13.85 -55.42 6.84
C LEU A 31 -14.59 -56.75 7.02
N LEU A 32 -13.95 -57.89 6.75
CA LEU A 32 -14.56 -59.21 6.97
C LEU A 32 -14.92 -59.44 8.44
N HIS A 33 -14.07 -58.98 9.37
CA HIS A 33 -14.34 -59.02 10.80
C HIS A 33 -15.55 -58.13 11.18
N ILE A 34 -15.61 -56.90 10.66
CA ILE A 34 -16.78 -56.01 10.83
C ILE A 34 -18.08 -56.64 10.30
N PHE A 35 -18.05 -57.34 9.16
CA PHE A 35 -19.23 -58.02 8.62
C PHE A 35 -19.69 -59.19 9.51
N GLN A 36 -18.77 -59.92 10.14
CA GLN A 36 -19.11 -60.95 11.13
C GLN A 36 -19.77 -60.33 12.37
N SER A 37 -19.22 -59.23 12.91
CA SER A 37 -19.82 -58.52 14.06
C SER A 37 -21.20 -57.93 13.75
N LEU A 38 -21.46 -57.52 12.50
CA LEU A 38 -22.75 -56.98 12.05
C LEU A 38 -23.71 -58.05 11.49
N ALA A 39 -23.33 -59.33 11.50
CA ALA A 39 -24.09 -60.45 10.91
C ALA A 39 -24.50 -60.23 9.43
N ILE A 40 -23.65 -59.56 8.64
CA ILE A 40 -23.89 -59.27 7.22
C ILE A 40 -23.44 -60.48 6.36
N PRO A 41 -24.32 -61.10 5.56
CA PRO A 41 -23.98 -62.28 4.78
C PRO A 41 -23.12 -61.94 3.54
N VAL A 42 -21.85 -62.33 3.56
CA VAL A 42 -20.92 -62.21 2.43
C VAL A 42 -21.08 -63.43 1.51
N LYS A 43 -21.32 -63.19 0.21
CA LYS A 43 -21.65 -64.27 -0.75
C LYS A 43 -20.45 -65.10 -1.23
N ASP A 44 -19.26 -64.49 -1.29
CA ASP A 44 -18.00 -65.15 -1.63
C ASP A 44 -16.85 -64.39 -0.96
N GLN A 45 -15.93 -65.12 -0.31
CA GLN A 45 -14.83 -64.56 0.48
C GLN A 45 -13.50 -64.46 -0.27
N ASN A 46 -13.41 -64.92 -1.53
CA ASN A 46 -12.18 -64.92 -2.33
C ASN A 46 -12.14 -63.91 -3.49
N VAL A 47 -13.08 -62.95 -3.53
CA VAL A 47 -13.19 -61.93 -4.61
C VAL A 47 -12.28 -60.72 -4.34
N ASP A 48 -11.85 -59.98 -5.38
CA ASP A 48 -11.05 -58.74 -5.24
C ASP A 48 -11.68 -57.71 -4.27
N LEU A 49 -10.83 -56.92 -3.60
CA LEU A 49 -11.23 -55.92 -2.59
C LEU A 49 -12.22 -54.90 -3.15
N THR A 50 -12.05 -54.45 -4.40
CA THR A 50 -12.96 -53.48 -5.03
C THR A 50 -14.38 -54.05 -5.16
N THR A 51 -14.48 -55.35 -5.46
CA THR A 51 -15.76 -56.06 -5.55
C THR A 51 -16.36 -56.31 -4.17
N LEU A 52 -15.53 -56.62 -3.16
CA LEU A 52 -15.97 -56.76 -1.77
C LEU A 52 -16.52 -55.44 -1.20
N ILE A 53 -15.87 -54.30 -1.50
CA ILE A 53 -16.37 -52.96 -1.18
C ILE A 53 -17.73 -52.72 -1.86
N SER A 54 -17.83 -52.98 -3.17
CA SER A 54 -19.09 -52.79 -3.90
C SER A 54 -20.26 -53.61 -3.37
N GLN A 55 -20.03 -54.82 -2.86
CA GLN A 55 -21.09 -55.69 -2.31
C GLN A 55 -21.49 -55.32 -0.88
N SER A 56 -20.62 -54.65 -0.13
CA SER A 56 -20.81 -54.39 1.31
C SER A 56 -21.32 -52.98 1.62
N LEU A 57 -21.03 -51.99 0.77
CA LEU A 57 -21.35 -50.58 1.01
C LEU A 57 -22.83 -50.31 1.30
N ASP A 58 -23.75 -50.93 0.55
CA ASP A 58 -25.19 -50.75 0.77
C ASP A 58 -25.64 -51.33 2.12
N SER A 59 -25.04 -52.45 2.54
CA SER A 59 -25.36 -53.12 3.80
C SER A 59 -24.79 -52.36 5.01
N LEU A 60 -23.55 -51.87 4.91
CA LEU A 60 -22.95 -50.97 5.90
C LEU A 60 -23.74 -49.66 6.02
N THR A 61 -24.10 -49.05 4.90
CA THR A 61 -24.85 -47.80 4.90
C THR A 61 -26.28 -47.99 5.44
N ALA A 62 -26.91 -49.13 5.17
CA ALA A 62 -28.20 -49.49 5.75
C ALA A 62 -28.12 -49.79 7.27
N ALA A 63 -27.04 -50.42 7.73
CA ALA A 63 -26.79 -50.62 9.17
C ALA A 63 -26.57 -49.28 9.89
N TRP A 64 -25.66 -48.44 9.39
CA TRP A 64 -25.37 -47.10 9.93
C TRP A 64 -26.61 -46.19 10.02
N ARG A 65 -27.57 -46.34 9.10
CA ARG A 65 -28.85 -45.60 9.12
C ARG A 65 -29.78 -45.97 10.28
N LYS A 66 -29.63 -47.14 10.92
CA LYS A 66 -30.53 -47.58 12.01
C LYS A 66 -30.34 -46.81 13.31
N ARG A 67 -29.17 -46.19 13.52
CA ARG A 67 -28.78 -45.44 14.74
C ARG A 67 -28.92 -46.25 16.04
N ASP A 68 -28.66 -47.54 15.94
CA ASP A 68 -28.53 -48.51 17.02
C ASP A 68 -27.06 -48.70 17.43
N SER A 69 -26.77 -49.58 18.40
CA SER A 69 -25.38 -49.91 18.80
C SER A 69 -24.55 -50.52 17.67
N SER A 70 -25.19 -51.11 16.65
CA SER A 70 -24.52 -51.60 15.43
C SER A 70 -24.09 -50.46 14.48
N SER A 71 -24.62 -49.25 14.67
CA SER A 71 -24.35 -48.12 13.78
C SER A 71 -22.97 -47.48 14.00
N GLU A 72 -22.39 -47.55 15.21
CA GLU A 72 -21.01 -47.11 15.45
C GLU A 72 -20.00 -48.06 14.78
N ILE A 73 -20.25 -49.37 14.86
CA ILE A 73 -19.49 -50.42 14.18
C ILE A 73 -19.55 -50.22 12.65
N ALA A 74 -20.75 -49.94 12.12
CA ALA A 74 -20.93 -49.63 10.71
C ALA A 74 -20.22 -48.33 10.28
N LEU A 75 -20.19 -47.30 11.15
CA LEU A 75 -19.45 -46.06 10.89
C LEU A 75 -17.94 -46.31 10.82
N LYS A 76 -17.35 -47.11 11.73
CA LYS A 76 -15.94 -47.52 11.65
C LYS A 76 -15.64 -48.22 10.32
N GLY A 77 -16.52 -49.12 9.86
CA GLY A 77 -16.39 -49.78 8.55
C GLY A 77 -16.41 -48.80 7.37
N LEU A 78 -17.30 -47.80 7.38
CA LEU A 78 -17.34 -46.76 6.35
C LEU A 78 -16.10 -45.85 6.38
N LEU A 79 -15.53 -45.57 7.55
CA LEU A 79 -14.29 -44.81 7.69
C LEU A 79 -13.06 -45.57 7.16
N LEU A 80 -12.96 -46.88 7.38
CA LEU A 80 -11.90 -47.72 6.80
C LEU A 80 -11.92 -47.70 5.26
N ILE A 81 -13.10 -47.83 4.65
CA ILE A 81 -13.25 -47.79 3.18
C ILE A 81 -12.83 -46.41 2.66
N LEU A 82 -13.19 -45.33 3.36
CA LEU A 82 -12.79 -43.99 3.00
C LEU A 82 -11.26 -43.79 3.12
N GLU A 83 -10.63 -44.20 4.21
CA GLU A 83 -9.17 -44.10 4.39
C GLU A 83 -8.41 -44.87 3.31
N TYR A 84 -8.90 -46.05 2.93
CA TYR A 84 -8.37 -46.81 1.79
C TYR A 84 -8.49 -46.03 0.46
N CYS A 85 -9.67 -45.48 0.16
CA CYS A 85 -9.89 -44.69 -1.06
C CYS A 85 -8.99 -43.45 -1.11
N LEU A 86 -8.79 -42.76 0.02
CA LEU A 86 -7.96 -41.55 0.09
C LEU A 86 -6.46 -41.85 -0.03
N SER A 87 -6.00 -42.99 0.50
CA SER A 87 -4.60 -43.41 0.40
C SER A 87 -4.19 -43.96 -0.98
N HIS A 88 -5.13 -44.41 -1.80
CA HIS A 88 -4.88 -44.98 -3.14
C HIS A 88 -5.44 -44.13 -4.29
N THR A 89 -5.55 -42.81 -4.07
CA THR A 89 -6.22 -41.85 -5.00
C THR A 89 -5.66 -41.80 -6.43
N PHE A 90 -4.47 -42.36 -6.69
CA PHE A 90 -3.87 -42.43 -8.02
C PHE A 90 -4.22 -43.72 -8.80
N GLU A 91 -4.76 -44.75 -8.14
CA GLU A 91 -5.01 -46.08 -8.72
C GLU A 91 -6.53 -46.38 -8.83
N GLY A 92 -7.24 -45.54 -9.58
CA GLY A 92 -8.61 -45.83 -10.04
C GLY A 92 -9.74 -45.35 -9.13
N ASN A 93 -10.52 -44.37 -9.61
CA ASN A 93 -11.58 -43.70 -8.84
C ASN A 93 -12.85 -44.55 -8.57
N GLN A 94 -12.91 -45.80 -9.06
CA GLN A 94 -14.14 -46.61 -9.08
C GLN A 94 -14.68 -46.93 -7.67
N ALA A 95 -13.80 -47.26 -6.71
CA ALA A 95 -14.20 -47.55 -5.34
C ALA A 95 -14.79 -46.30 -4.64
N PHE A 96 -14.22 -45.12 -4.90
CA PHE A 96 -14.69 -43.85 -4.35
C PHE A 96 -16.02 -43.41 -4.99
N GLU A 97 -16.19 -43.61 -6.31
CA GLU A 97 -17.46 -43.35 -7.00
C GLU A 97 -18.61 -44.20 -6.44
N LEU A 98 -18.36 -45.49 -6.18
CA LEU A 98 -19.31 -46.40 -5.53
C LEU A 98 -19.61 -45.97 -4.07
N PHE A 99 -18.59 -45.56 -3.32
CA PHE A 99 -18.72 -45.07 -1.95
C PHE A 99 -19.65 -43.84 -1.86
N VAL A 100 -19.40 -42.82 -2.68
CA VAL A 100 -20.23 -41.59 -2.73
C VAL A 100 -21.65 -41.89 -3.22
N ALA A 101 -21.82 -42.84 -4.15
CA ALA A 101 -23.13 -43.27 -4.62
C ALA A 101 -23.96 -43.95 -3.51
N ALA A 102 -23.38 -44.87 -2.74
CA ALA A 102 -24.06 -45.61 -1.67
C ALA A 102 -24.55 -44.72 -0.51
N LEU A 103 -23.75 -43.69 -0.14
CA LEU A 103 -24.14 -42.69 0.87
C LEU A 103 -25.40 -41.90 0.46
N GLY A 104 -25.57 -41.63 -0.84
CA GLY A 104 -26.77 -41.01 -1.40
C GLY A 104 -27.09 -39.64 -0.82
N TYR A 105 -28.31 -39.42 -0.34
CA TYR A 105 -28.71 -38.17 0.32
C TYR A 105 -28.12 -37.98 1.74
N ASN A 106 -27.61 -39.04 2.37
CA ASN A 106 -27.05 -38.99 3.72
C ASN A 106 -25.58 -38.51 3.76
N THR A 107 -25.00 -38.29 2.58
CA THR A 107 -23.63 -37.77 2.36
C THR A 107 -23.29 -36.63 3.30
N VAL A 108 -24.14 -35.59 3.41
CA VAL A 108 -23.93 -34.46 4.34
C VAL A 108 -23.79 -34.89 5.81
N GLN A 109 -24.61 -35.84 6.28
CA GLN A 109 -24.54 -36.31 7.66
C GLN A 109 -23.28 -37.15 7.89
N PHE A 110 -22.90 -38.01 6.94
CA PHE A 110 -21.68 -38.80 7.03
C PHE A 110 -20.45 -37.90 7.15
N TRP A 111 -20.35 -36.89 6.29
CA TRP A 111 -19.23 -35.96 6.31
C TRP A 111 -19.19 -35.11 7.59
N ARG A 112 -20.33 -34.71 8.17
CA ARG A 112 -20.34 -34.06 9.50
C ARG A 112 -19.67 -34.91 10.58
N SER A 113 -19.81 -36.23 10.52
CA SER A 113 -19.22 -37.17 11.48
C SER A 113 -17.76 -37.53 11.15
N SER A 114 -17.37 -37.61 9.87
CA SER A 114 -16.00 -38.02 9.49
C SER A 114 -14.97 -36.89 9.41
N THR A 115 -15.40 -35.64 9.23
CA THR A 115 -14.50 -34.50 8.97
C THR A 115 -13.49 -34.24 10.08
N SER A 116 -13.88 -34.33 11.36
CA SER A 116 -12.97 -34.14 12.49
C SER A 116 -11.85 -35.19 12.48
N HIS A 117 -12.19 -36.47 12.34
CA HIS A 117 -11.20 -37.56 12.28
C HIS A 117 -10.18 -37.36 11.15
N ILE A 118 -10.63 -36.97 9.96
CA ILE A 118 -9.75 -36.69 8.81
C ILE A 118 -8.84 -35.49 9.09
N PHE A 119 -9.37 -34.43 9.68
CA PHE A 119 -8.63 -33.18 9.92
C PHE A 119 -7.66 -33.24 11.08
N ASP A 120 -8.09 -33.81 12.20
CA ASP A 120 -7.27 -33.97 13.39
C ASP A 120 -6.12 -34.95 13.11
N SER A 121 -6.37 -35.99 12.30
CA SER A 121 -5.34 -36.86 11.72
C SER A 121 -4.31 -36.06 10.90
N ASP A 122 -4.79 -35.36 9.86
CA ASP A 122 -3.94 -34.67 8.88
C ASP A 122 -3.09 -33.57 9.54
N LEU A 123 -3.64 -32.84 10.53
CA LEU A 123 -2.89 -31.85 11.31
C LEU A 123 -1.94 -32.45 12.36
N SER A 124 -2.38 -33.45 13.13
CA SER A 124 -1.55 -33.99 14.24
C SER A 124 -0.49 -34.98 13.77
N ARG A 125 -0.69 -35.59 12.59
CA ARG A 125 0.19 -36.60 11.99
C ARG A 125 0.84 -36.15 10.70
N GLY A 126 0.42 -35.04 10.08
CA GLY A 126 1.04 -34.53 8.85
C GLY A 126 0.84 -35.45 7.65
N THR A 127 -0.36 -36.03 7.52
CA THR A 127 -0.72 -36.89 6.38
C THR A 127 -1.17 -36.03 5.18
N LYS A 128 -1.84 -36.62 4.19
CA LYS A 128 -2.36 -35.91 2.99
C LYS A 128 -3.84 -36.22 2.71
N PHE A 129 -4.56 -36.71 3.71
CA PHE A 129 -5.95 -37.13 3.55
C PHE A 129 -6.88 -35.96 3.22
N ARG A 130 -6.59 -34.75 3.70
CA ARG A 130 -7.40 -33.56 3.40
C ARG A 130 -7.31 -33.15 1.93
N ASP A 131 -6.09 -33.09 1.39
CA ASP A 131 -5.86 -32.73 -0.01
C ASP A 131 -6.37 -33.83 -0.96
N ALA A 132 -6.12 -35.09 -0.62
CA ALA A 132 -6.65 -36.25 -1.35
C ALA A 132 -8.18 -36.25 -1.41
N LEU A 133 -8.86 -35.90 -0.31
CA LEU A 133 -10.32 -35.81 -0.25
C LEU A 133 -10.88 -34.68 -1.11
N LEU A 134 -10.26 -33.49 -1.07
CA LEU A 134 -10.63 -32.37 -1.92
C LEU A 134 -10.49 -32.72 -3.41
N PHE A 135 -9.40 -33.40 -3.76
CA PHE A 135 -9.13 -33.87 -5.12
C PHE A 135 -10.15 -34.94 -5.57
N ALA A 136 -10.42 -35.95 -4.76
CA ALA A 136 -11.37 -37.02 -5.08
C ALA A 136 -12.82 -36.50 -5.24
N LEU A 137 -13.27 -35.61 -4.36
CA LEU A 137 -14.59 -34.95 -4.49
C LEU A 137 -14.66 -34.06 -5.73
N THR A 138 -13.58 -33.33 -6.05
CA THR A 138 -13.48 -32.55 -7.29
C THR A 138 -13.64 -33.44 -8.52
N LEU A 139 -12.92 -34.57 -8.56
CA LEU A 139 -12.95 -35.49 -9.69
C LEU A 139 -14.34 -36.12 -9.85
N TYR A 140 -15.00 -36.47 -8.74
CA TYR A 140 -16.37 -36.98 -8.74
C TYR A 140 -17.39 -35.97 -9.29
N ASP A 141 -17.34 -34.73 -8.82
CA ASP A 141 -18.25 -33.66 -9.28
C ASP A 141 -18.04 -33.35 -10.78
N VAL A 142 -16.79 -33.37 -11.26
CA VAL A 142 -16.45 -33.20 -12.69
C VAL A 142 -16.92 -34.39 -13.54
N ASN A 143 -16.67 -35.63 -13.10
CA ASN A 143 -17.05 -36.84 -13.84
C ASN A 143 -18.57 -37.04 -13.91
N THR A 144 -19.29 -36.68 -12.84
CA THR A 144 -20.74 -37.00 -12.72
C THR A 144 -21.67 -35.79 -12.90
N GLY A 145 -21.13 -34.57 -13.00
CA GLY A 145 -21.90 -33.34 -13.17
C GLY A 145 -22.77 -32.93 -11.98
N LYS A 146 -22.57 -33.56 -10.82
CA LYS A 146 -23.34 -33.29 -9.59
C LYS A 146 -22.58 -32.28 -8.74
N ASN A 147 -23.24 -31.23 -8.25
CA ASN A 147 -22.59 -30.16 -7.47
C ASN A 147 -22.41 -30.53 -5.97
N ARG A 148 -21.98 -31.76 -5.65
CA ARG A 148 -21.98 -32.26 -4.26
C ARG A 148 -21.00 -31.51 -3.38
N LEU A 149 -19.85 -31.07 -3.90
CA LEU A 149 -18.88 -30.27 -3.16
C LEU A 149 -19.47 -28.92 -2.71
N ARG A 150 -20.30 -28.30 -3.55
CA ARG A 150 -21.01 -27.04 -3.21
C ARG A 150 -22.08 -27.25 -2.15
N GLU A 151 -22.89 -28.31 -2.28
CA GLU A 151 -23.86 -28.70 -1.25
C GLU A 151 -23.18 -28.99 0.09
N LEU A 152 -22.04 -29.68 0.06
CA LEU A 152 -21.25 -30.05 1.23
C LEU A 152 -20.71 -28.83 1.99
N TYR A 153 -20.11 -27.87 1.28
CA TYR A 153 -19.62 -26.63 1.89
C TYR A 153 -20.73 -25.74 2.45
N ALA A 154 -21.92 -25.73 1.82
CA ALA A 154 -23.07 -25.00 2.33
C ALA A 154 -23.64 -25.66 3.60
N ALA A 155 -23.77 -27.00 3.59
CA ALA A 155 -24.40 -27.73 4.68
C ALA A 155 -23.48 -28.00 5.87
N VAL A 156 -22.16 -27.91 5.71
CA VAL A 156 -21.18 -28.09 6.79
C VAL A 156 -20.11 -27.00 6.75
N PRO A 157 -20.35 -25.81 7.33
CA PRO A 157 -19.37 -24.72 7.35
C PRO A 157 -18.03 -25.10 7.99
N GLY A 158 -18.05 -26.08 8.91
CA GLY A 158 -16.86 -26.70 9.49
C GLY A 158 -15.95 -27.38 8.45
N ILE A 159 -16.50 -28.04 7.43
CA ILE A 159 -15.72 -28.67 6.34
C ILE A 159 -14.89 -27.65 5.58
N ARG A 160 -15.43 -26.44 5.39
CA ARG A 160 -14.68 -25.35 4.73
C ARG A 160 -13.49 -24.88 5.57
N LYS A 161 -13.62 -24.72 6.90
CA LYS A 161 -12.49 -24.36 7.76
C LYS A 161 -11.50 -25.50 7.97
N SER A 162 -12.02 -26.72 7.99
CA SER A 162 -11.31 -27.96 8.27
C SER A 162 -10.50 -28.41 7.04
N LEU A 163 -11.15 -28.84 5.95
CA LEU A 163 -10.42 -29.35 4.79
C LEU A 163 -9.54 -28.30 4.11
N LEU A 164 -9.88 -27.01 4.17
CA LEU A 164 -9.27 -25.95 3.37
C LEU A 164 -8.27 -25.05 4.09
N GLY A 165 -7.59 -25.56 5.12
CA GLY A 165 -6.41 -24.91 5.67
C GLY A 165 -5.42 -24.49 4.57
N VAL A 166 -5.11 -23.20 4.54
CA VAL A 166 -4.10 -22.49 3.72
C VAL A 166 -4.32 -22.43 2.19
N HIS A 167 -4.73 -23.48 1.47
CA HIS A 167 -4.56 -23.52 0.00
C HIS A 167 -5.80 -23.40 -0.92
N ALA A 168 -7.04 -23.43 -0.43
CA ALA A 168 -8.22 -23.57 -1.31
C ALA A 168 -8.64 -22.35 -2.16
N LYS A 169 -7.78 -21.34 -2.29
CA LYS A 169 -8.04 -20.16 -3.13
C LYS A 169 -8.06 -20.53 -4.63
N GLN A 170 -7.24 -21.49 -5.04
CA GLN A 170 -7.06 -21.92 -6.44
C GLN A 170 -8.23 -22.73 -7.02
N PHE A 171 -9.14 -23.28 -6.19
CA PHE A 171 -10.28 -24.05 -6.68
C PHE A 171 -11.33 -23.17 -7.39
N GLY A 172 -11.57 -21.96 -6.86
CA GLY A 172 -12.49 -20.99 -7.47
C GLY A 172 -12.04 -20.51 -8.85
N GLU A 173 -10.73 -20.45 -9.08
CA GLU A 173 -10.13 -19.97 -10.33
C GLU A 173 -10.38 -20.93 -11.50
N ARG A 174 -10.41 -22.25 -11.25
CA ARG A 174 -10.78 -23.26 -12.27
C ARG A 174 -12.27 -23.31 -12.56
N PHE A 175 -13.14 -23.09 -11.57
CA PHE A 175 -14.59 -23.03 -11.78
C PHE A 175 -14.98 -21.86 -12.70
N HIS A 176 -14.37 -20.68 -12.51
CA HIS A 176 -14.55 -19.54 -13.43
C HIS A 176 -14.03 -19.81 -14.85
N HIS A 177 -13.02 -20.67 -15.02
CA HIS A 177 -12.52 -21.05 -16.35
C HIS A 177 -13.55 -21.91 -17.12
N LEU A 178 -14.31 -22.76 -16.43
CA LEU A 178 -15.39 -23.55 -17.04
C LEU A 178 -16.56 -22.66 -17.52
N GLN A 179 -16.89 -21.64 -16.72
CA GLN A 179 -17.94 -20.66 -17.03
C GLN A 179 -17.63 -19.85 -18.31
N ARG A 180 -16.36 -19.46 -18.50
CA ARG A 180 -15.89 -18.77 -19.73
C ARG A 180 -15.97 -19.64 -20.99
N LYS A 181 -16.02 -20.97 -20.87
CA LYS A 181 -16.15 -21.89 -22.01
C LYS A 181 -17.59 -21.96 -22.53
N LEU A 182 -18.58 -21.84 -21.65
CA LEU A 182 -20.01 -21.79 -22.02
C LEU A 182 -20.40 -20.50 -22.75
N GLN A 183 -19.81 -19.36 -22.39
CA GLN A 183 -20.05 -18.08 -23.06
C GLN A 183 -19.57 -18.05 -24.54
N ARG A 184 -18.59 -18.88 -24.92
CA ARG A 184 -18.02 -18.88 -26.29
C ARG A 184 -18.88 -19.57 -27.35
N HIS A 185 -19.99 -20.22 -27.00
CA HIS A 185 -20.91 -20.85 -27.97
C HIS A 185 -22.20 -20.07 -28.23
N GLY A 186 -22.44 -18.94 -27.56
CA GLY A 186 -23.64 -18.11 -27.78
C GLY A 186 -23.50 -17.04 -28.87
N SER A 187 -22.26 -16.64 -29.21
CA SER A 187 -21.97 -15.50 -30.10
C SER A 187 -21.53 -15.95 -31.49
N ALA A 188 -22.37 -16.75 -32.16
CA ALA A 188 -22.11 -17.25 -33.51
C ALA A 188 -23.38 -17.30 -34.38
N SER A 189 -24.07 -16.15 -34.50
CA SER A 189 -25.12 -15.95 -35.51
C SER A 189 -25.35 -14.47 -35.82
N SER A 190 -24.45 -13.89 -36.61
CA SER A 190 -24.69 -12.64 -37.34
C SER A 190 -24.08 -12.72 -38.74
N ILE A 191 -24.92 -12.69 -39.78
CA ILE A 191 -24.56 -12.32 -41.16
C ILE A 191 -25.84 -12.05 -41.99
N SER A 192 -25.70 -11.10 -42.93
CA SER A 192 -26.54 -10.79 -44.11
C SER A 192 -27.98 -10.24 -43.96
N SER A 193 -28.08 -8.93 -44.24
CA SER A 193 -28.78 -8.29 -45.40
C SER A 193 -30.30 -8.02 -45.40
N LEU A 194 -30.60 -6.70 -45.45
CA LEU A 194 -31.42 -5.95 -46.42
C LEU A 194 -32.93 -6.22 -46.66
N ASP A 195 -33.63 -5.07 -46.74
CA ASP A 195 -34.81 -4.68 -47.54
C ASP A 195 -36.27 -5.10 -47.20
N SER A 196 -37.06 -4.03 -46.99
CA SER A 196 -38.40 -3.75 -47.57
C SER A 196 -39.71 -3.88 -46.73
N GLU A 197 -40.43 -2.75 -46.73
CA GLU A 197 -41.89 -2.51 -46.80
C GLU A 197 -42.91 -2.83 -45.66
N GLY A 198 -43.72 -1.79 -45.35
CA GLY A 198 -45.10 -1.83 -44.83
C GLY A 198 -45.27 -1.90 -43.30
N GLY A 199 -46.10 -1.08 -42.63
CA GLY A 199 -46.91 0.07 -43.04
C GLY A 199 -47.96 0.43 -41.96
N ASP A 200 -48.40 1.71 -41.90
CA ASP A 200 -49.61 2.23 -41.19
C ASP A 200 -49.69 2.11 -39.62
N ALA A 201 -50.36 3.00 -38.85
CA ALA A 201 -50.95 4.33 -39.11
C ALA A 201 -51.30 5.09 -37.80
N PHE A 202 -51.41 6.44 -37.85
CA PHE A 202 -52.31 7.34 -37.04
C PHE A 202 -52.19 7.37 -35.47
N ARG A 203 -52.35 8.46 -34.69
CA ARG A 203 -52.82 9.88 -34.75
C ARG A 203 -51.92 10.74 -33.81
N ARG A 204 -51.65 12.06 -34.01
CA ARG A 204 -52.49 13.27 -33.81
C ARG A 204 -53.07 13.41 -32.37
N GLU A 205 -53.07 14.56 -31.67
CA GLU A 205 -52.81 15.99 -32.03
C GLU A 205 -52.69 16.91 -30.77
N SER A 206 -52.16 18.15 -30.94
CA SER A 206 -52.42 19.44 -30.21
C SER A 206 -52.60 19.47 -28.66
N MET A 207 -51.85 20.21 -27.82
CA MET A 207 -51.52 21.67 -27.76
C MET A 207 -52.64 22.59 -27.19
N VAL A 208 -52.23 23.57 -26.35
CA VAL A 208 -52.86 24.87 -25.94
C VAL A 208 -53.13 25.10 -24.43
N ALA A 209 -52.71 26.30 -24.00
CA ALA A 209 -52.63 26.98 -22.69
C ALA A 209 -53.93 27.23 -21.87
N VAL A 210 -53.78 27.80 -20.66
CA VAL A 210 -54.28 29.14 -20.25
C VAL A 210 -53.78 29.54 -18.83
N GLU A 211 -53.71 30.85 -18.55
CA GLU A 211 -53.10 31.53 -17.38
C GLU A 211 -54.11 31.92 -16.27
N SER A 212 -53.61 32.12 -15.03
CA SER A 212 -53.96 33.19 -14.06
C SER A 212 -53.02 33.05 -12.82
N SER A 213 -52.25 34.03 -12.31
CA SER A 213 -52.64 35.34 -11.74
C SER A 213 -53.59 35.15 -10.53
N ASP A 214 -53.41 35.64 -9.30
CA ASP A 214 -52.39 36.49 -8.59
C ASP A 214 -52.35 36.04 -7.09
N ASP A 215 -51.63 36.57 -6.08
CA ASP A 215 -50.84 37.81 -5.90
C ASP A 215 -49.80 37.70 -4.72
N GLU A 216 -49.26 38.84 -4.24
CA GLU A 216 -48.19 39.09 -3.22
C GLU A 216 -48.37 38.67 -1.72
N ASP A 217 -47.26 38.35 -1.01
CA ASP A 217 -46.60 39.26 -0.02
C ASP A 217 -45.15 38.80 0.33
N HIS A 218 -44.34 39.68 0.96
CA HIS A 218 -42.89 39.77 0.87
C HIS A 218 -42.02 38.92 1.84
N SER A 219 -40.81 38.54 1.37
CA SER A 219 -39.55 39.03 1.98
C SER A 219 -38.35 38.92 1.03
N LYS A 220 -37.47 39.93 1.02
CA LYS A 220 -36.30 40.06 0.12
C LYS A 220 -35.01 39.55 0.77
N ILE A 221 -34.18 38.81 0.01
CA ILE A 221 -32.71 39.03 -0.02
C ILE A 221 -32.25 38.98 -1.50
N SER A 222 -31.28 39.83 -1.84
CA SER A 222 -30.91 40.18 -3.21
C SER A 222 -30.09 39.13 -3.96
N CYS A 223 -30.31 39.07 -5.27
CA CYS A 223 -29.37 38.54 -6.26
C CYS A 223 -28.06 39.37 -6.31
N GLY A 224 -26.98 38.76 -6.78
CA GLY A 224 -25.69 39.40 -7.06
C GLY A 224 -24.68 38.36 -7.56
N GLY A 225 -24.43 38.30 -8.86
CA GLY A 225 -23.63 37.23 -9.48
C GLY A 225 -22.27 37.67 -10.02
N LEU A 226 -21.59 36.69 -10.64
CA LEU A 226 -20.46 36.80 -11.58
C LEU A 226 -19.13 37.37 -11.07
N ALA A 227 -18.20 36.45 -10.75
CA ALA A 227 -16.85 36.46 -11.35
C ALA A 227 -16.19 35.06 -11.24
N ASN A 228 -16.19 34.29 -12.33
CA ASN A 228 -15.32 33.11 -12.49
C ASN A 228 -13.91 33.57 -12.90
N THR A 229 -12.86 33.10 -12.24
CA THR A 229 -11.54 32.89 -12.89
C THR A 229 -10.77 31.72 -12.27
N HIS A 230 -10.89 30.56 -12.93
CA HIS A 230 -10.00 29.39 -12.93
C HIS A 230 -8.87 29.29 -11.89
N PHE A 231 -9.15 28.59 -10.79
CA PHE A 231 -8.33 27.44 -10.40
C PHE A 231 -9.22 26.19 -10.46
N HIS A 232 -8.76 25.12 -11.12
CA HIS A 232 -9.49 23.84 -11.12
C HIS A 232 -9.32 23.13 -9.77
N GLN A 233 -10.02 23.62 -8.76
CA GLN A 233 -10.46 22.81 -7.64
C GLN A 233 -11.38 21.74 -8.24
N ARG A 234 -10.89 20.50 -8.41
CA ARG A 234 -11.58 19.40 -9.09
C ARG A 234 -12.73 18.84 -8.21
N VAL A 235 -13.74 19.67 -7.99
CA VAL A 235 -14.96 19.32 -7.25
C VAL A 235 -16.00 18.83 -8.26
N ILE A 236 -16.18 17.51 -8.32
CA ILE A 236 -17.36 16.91 -8.95
C ILE A 236 -18.44 16.85 -7.87
N ASN A 237 -19.55 17.55 -8.09
CA ASN A 237 -20.70 17.60 -7.19
C ASN A 237 -21.92 17.04 -7.92
N THR A 238 -22.43 15.90 -7.45
CA THR A 238 -23.62 15.23 -7.99
C THR A 238 -24.72 15.09 -6.93
N GLY A 239 -24.89 16.10 -6.07
CA GLY A 239 -25.98 16.20 -5.10
C GLY A 239 -25.66 15.57 -3.73
N ASP A 240 -25.28 14.29 -3.72
CA ASP A 240 -24.99 13.54 -2.47
C ASP A 240 -23.50 13.20 -2.26
N TRP A 241 -22.69 13.21 -3.32
CA TRP A 241 -21.27 12.84 -3.30
C TRP A 241 -20.40 14.00 -3.79
N GLU A 242 -19.31 14.26 -3.06
CA GLU A 242 -18.33 15.28 -3.39
C GLU A 242 -16.92 14.66 -3.37
N ILE A 243 -16.19 14.76 -4.49
CA ILE A 243 -14.77 14.42 -4.53
C ILE A 243 -13.96 15.70 -4.26
N THR A 244 -13.22 15.69 -3.15
CA THR A 244 -12.29 16.75 -2.74
C THR A 244 -10.84 16.26 -2.79
N GLN A 245 -9.88 17.15 -3.07
CA GLN A 245 -8.46 16.81 -2.96
C GLN A 245 -8.06 16.76 -1.48
N GLY A 246 -7.47 15.65 -1.02
CA GLY A 246 -7.02 15.55 0.37
C GLY A 246 -5.84 16.46 0.68
N SER A 247 -5.82 16.99 1.90
CA SER A 247 -4.83 17.96 2.39
C SER A 247 -3.49 17.36 2.84
N GLY A 248 -3.23 16.09 2.53
CA GLY A 248 -2.03 15.38 2.95
C GLY A 248 -0.85 15.64 2.01
N GLY A 249 0.33 15.91 2.58
CA GLY A 249 1.57 16.12 1.80
C GLY A 249 1.86 15.00 0.81
N LEU A 250 1.55 13.74 1.16
CA LEU A 250 1.73 12.57 0.30
C LEU A 250 1.02 12.69 -1.07
N VAL A 251 -0.22 13.19 -1.11
CA VAL A 251 -0.95 13.35 -2.38
C VAL A 251 -0.37 14.48 -3.21
N ALA A 252 0.02 15.59 -2.59
CA ALA A 252 0.75 16.67 -3.29
C ALA A 252 2.11 16.22 -3.83
N CYS A 253 2.73 15.20 -3.20
CA CYS A 253 4.00 14.64 -3.64
C CYS A 253 3.87 13.70 -4.85
N VAL A 254 2.78 12.93 -4.94
CA VAL A 254 2.62 11.87 -5.94
C VAL A 254 1.76 12.33 -7.15
N ASP A 255 0.90 13.35 -6.99
CA ASP A 255 0.13 13.95 -8.10
C ASP A 255 0.97 14.33 -9.35
N PRO A 256 2.18 14.91 -9.25
CA PRO A 256 3.01 15.22 -10.42
C PRO A 256 3.44 14.00 -11.24
N VAL A 257 3.40 12.79 -10.67
CA VAL A 257 3.63 11.54 -11.39
C VAL A 257 2.31 11.02 -11.97
N MET A 258 1.27 10.98 -11.14
CA MET A 258 -0.04 10.44 -11.52
C MET A 258 -0.68 11.22 -12.67
N SER A 259 -0.63 12.55 -12.62
CA SER A 259 -1.19 13.43 -13.63
C SER A 259 -0.41 13.48 -14.95
N LYS A 260 0.70 12.74 -15.11
CA LYS A 260 1.44 12.61 -16.39
C LYS A 260 0.79 11.61 -17.37
N ASP A 261 0.07 10.61 -16.86
CA ASP A 261 -0.61 9.59 -17.67
C ASP A 261 -1.98 9.26 -17.06
N HIS A 262 -3.03 9.33 -17.87
CA HIS A 262 -4.41 9.01 -17.48
C HIS A 262 -4.63 7.51 -17.21
N GLU A 263 -3.75 6.64 -17.74
CA GLU A 263 -3.80 5.20 -17.47
C GLU A 263 -3.24 4.83 -16.08
N ASN A 264 -2.50 5.73 -15.41
CA ASN A 264 -2.05 5.52 -14.03
C ASN A 264 -3.22 5.23 -13.09
N MET A 265 -3.02 4.35 -12.11
CA MET A 265 -4.06 3.97 -11.15
C MET A 265 -3.64 4.21 -9.69
N TRP A 266 -4.47 4.94 -8.95
CA TRP A 266 -4.34 5.14 -7.51
C TRP A 266 -5.22 4.13 -6.76
N LEU A 267 -4.60 3.28 -5.94
CA LEU A 267 -5.27 2.35 -5.04
C LEU A 267 -5.18 2.84 -3.59
N ALA A 268 -6.32 3.17 -2.98
CA ALA A 268 -6.36 3.54 -1.57
C ALA A 268 -7.73 3.24 -0.93
N ASN A 269 -7.75 3.16 0.40
CA ASN A 269 -8.94 2.77 1.17
C ASN A 269 -9.80 3.97 1.55
N LEU A 270 -11.06 4.00 1.11
CA LEU A 270 -12.03 5.03 1.45
C LEU A 270 -12.35 5.00 2.95
N GLY A 271 -11.82 5.98 3.70
CA GLY A 271 -12.13 6.15 5.11
C GLY A 271 -13.59 6.57 5.32
N MET A 272 -14.49 5.61 5.46
CA MET A 272 -15.90 5.83 5.75
C MET A 272 -16.07 6.31 7.20
N ASN A 273 -16.46 7.57 7.37
CA ASN A 273 -16.63 8.19 8.69
C ASN A 273 -18.10 7.99 9.14
N ILE A 274 -18.41 6.81 9.69
CA ILE A 274 -19.77 6.44 10.09
C ILE A 274 -20.10 7.13 11.43
N SER A 275 -20.67 8.33 11.36
CA SER A 275 -21.14 9.05 12.55
C SER A 275 -22.37 8.35 13.15
N ASP A 276 -22.17 7.73 14.30
CA ASP A 276 -23.15 6.90 14.98
C ASP A 276 -24.40 7.70 15.42
N LYS A 277 -25.56 7.38 14.84
CA LYS A 277 -26.85 8.03 15.14
C LYS A 277 -27.75 7.18 16.06
N ARG A 278 -27.17 6.40 16.97
CA ARG A 278 -27.89 5.69 18.04
C ARG A 278 -28.30 6.58 19.22
N ARG A 279 -29.07 7.66 18.96
CA ARG A 279 -29.91 8.33 19.98
C ARG A 279 -31.26 8.81 19.42
N LYS A 280 -32.20 7.87 19.28
CA LYS A 280 -33.64 8.15 19.28
C LYS A 280 -34.43 7.10 20.07
N SER A 281 -34.34 7.16 21.40
CA SER A 281 -35.46 6.79 22.29
C SER A 281 -35.30 7.41 23.67
N ASN A 282 -36.20 8.35 23.97
CA ASN A 282 -36.67 8.78 25.30
C ASN A 282 -35.75 9.58 26.26
N THR A 283 -36.22 10.82 26.48
CA THR A 283 -36.30 11.61 27.74
C THR A 283 -35.06 12.30 28.37
N SER A 284 -35.31 13.58 28.68
CA SER A 284 -34.70 14.48 29.70
C SER A 284 -33.23 14.93 29.57
N THR A 285 -33.08 16.21 29.20
CA THR A 285 -32.15 17.23 29.78
C THR A 285 -30.73 16.83 30.19
N CYS A 286 -29.73 17.25 29.39
CA CYS A 286 -28.68 18.20 29.83
C CYS A 286 -27.64 18.51 28.74
N LYS A 287 -27.14 19.76 28.77
CA LYS A 287 -25.89 20.32 28.19
C LYS A 287 -25.53 19.96 26.74
N GLU A 288 -25.59 20.99 25.89
CA GLU A 288 -25.00 21.01 24.56
C GLU A 288 -23.48 20.74 24.63
N THR A 289 -23.05 19.68 23.97
CA THR A 289 -21.64 19.47 23.57
C THR A 289 -21.60 19.52 22.05
N THR A 290 -20.92 20.53 21.51
CA THR A 290 -20.69 20.72 20.08
C THR A 290 -19.80 19.59 19.56
N THR A 291 -20.43 18.62 18.88
CA THR A 291 -19.75 17.49 18.25
C THR A 291 -19.09 17.94 16.95
N PHE A 292 -17.87 18.46 17.06
CA PHE A 292 -17.03 18.79 15.91
C PHE A 292 -16.78 17.53 15.06
N SER A 293 -17.02 17.65 13.75
CA SER A 293 -16.77 16.56 12.79
C SER A 293 -15.25 16.36 12.58
N PRO A 294 -14.74 15.13 12.38
CA PRO A 294 -13.32 14.92 12.16
C PRO A 294 -12.87 15.51 10.81
N ALA A 295 -11.95 16.46 10.85
CA ALA A 295 -11.29 16.97 9.65
C ALA A 295 -10.21 15.99 9.16
N THR A 296 -10.28 15.64 7.87
CA THR A 296 -9.21 15.05 7.04
C THR A 296 -8.75 13.62 7.40
N ASN A 297 -8.84 12.71 6.43
CA ASN A 297 -8.06 11.46 6.47
C ASN A 297 -6.57 11.78 6.14
N THR A 298 -5.64 11.03 6.71
CA THR A 298 -4.20 11.31 6.54
C THR A 298 -3.62 10.67 5.26
N LEU A 299 -4.41 9.88 4.55
CA LEU A 299 -4.07 9.21 3.29
C LEU A 299 -4.38 10.08 2.06
N GLY A 300 -4.92 11.29 2.27
CA GLY A 300 -5.19 12.28 1.21
C GLY A 300 -6.34 11.91 0.26
N LEU A 301 -7.19 10.97 0.64
CA LEU A 301 -8.38 10.61 -0.12
C LEU A 301 -9.51 11.64 0.03
N PRO A 302 -10.45 11.70 -0.93
CA PRO A 302 -11.63 12.55 -0.83
C PRO A 302 -12.43 12.35 0.46
N LEU A 303 -12.82 13.45 1.09
CA LEU A 303 -13.79 13.42 2.18
C LEU A 303 -15.20 13.35 1.60
N ILE A 304 -15.72 12.14 1.48
CA ILE A 304 -17.09 11.88 1.06
C ILE A 304 -18.04 12.02 2.26
N LYS A 305 -19.17 12.71 2.07
CA LYS A 305 -20.21 12.87 3.09
C LYS A 305 -21.22 11.71 3.08
N GLN A 306 -21.86 11.49 4.22
CA GLN A 306 -22.57 10.26 4.60
C GLN A 306 -23.73 9.83 3.67
N ALA A 307 -23.68 8.58 3.20
CA ALA A 307 -24.84 7.75 2.88
C ALA A 307 -24.92 6.54 3.84
N ILE A 308 -26.13 6.02 4.10
CA ILE A 308 -26.40 5.03 5.15
C ILE A 308 -25.82 3.64 4.80
N ALA A 309 -25.33 2.88 5.78
CA ALA A 309 -24.70 1.56 5.55
C ALA A 309 -25.63 0.51 4.90
N GLU A 310 -26.93 0.54 5.19
CA GLU A 310 -27.94 -0.29 4.49
C GLU A 310 -28.09 0.08 3.01
N VAL A 311 -27.82 1.34 2.65
CA VAL A 311 -27.84 1.81 1.26
C VAL A 311 -26.57 1.39 0.50
N PHE A 312 -25.43 1.25 1.18
CA PHE A 312 -24.18 0.79 0.54
C PHE A 312 -24.29 -0.63 -0.05
N PHE A 313 -25.01 -1.55 0.61
CA PHE A 313 -25.28 -2.88 0.05
C PHE A 313 -26.30 -2.85 -1.12
N HIS A 314 -27.15 -1.81 -1.21
CA HIS A 314 -28.03 -1.53 -2.35
C HIS A 314 -27.36 -0.73 -3.49
N VAL A 315 -26.16 -0.18 -3.29
CA VAL A 315 -25.42 0.62 -4.30
C VAL A 315 -24.26 -0.17 -4.93
N LEU A 316 -23.82 -1.26 -4.29
CA LEU A 316 -22.84 -2.20 -4.87
C LEU A 316 -23.49 -3.43 -5.52
N ALA A 317 -24.78 -3.66 -5.29
CA ALA A 317 -25.57 -4.60 -6.06
C ALA A 317 -26.26 -3.84 -7.21
N ASP A 318 -26.17 -4.37 -8.43
CA ASP A 318 -27.23 -4.11 -9.41
C ASP A 318 -28.52 -4.69 -8.82
N ASP A 319 -29.45 -3.82 -8.43
CA ASP A 319 -30.77 -4.25 -7.98
C ASP A 319 -31.51 -4.87 -9.18
N ASP A 320 -31.44 -6.20 -9.30
CA ASP A 320 -32.35 -7.05 -10.09
C ASP A 320 -33.81 -6.98 -9.57
N GLN A 321 -34.17 -5.96 -8.79
CA GLN A 321 -35.56 -5.60 -8.52
C GLN A 321 -36.14 -4.91 -9.76
N PRO A 322 -37.24 -5.45 -10.35
CA PRO A 322 -37.93 -4.77 -11.43
C PRO A 322 -38.68 -3.56 -10.86
N ASP A 323 -38.00 -2.40 -10.81
CA ASP A 323 -38.58 -1.09 -10.54
C ASP A 323 -39.64 -0.75 -11.61
N LYS A 324 -40.86 -1.24 -11.41
CA LYS A 324 -42.04 -0.98 -12.25
C LYS A 324 -42.60 0.43 -12.05
N ALA A 325 -41.73 1.44 -12.01
CA ALA A 325 -42.09 2.86 -11.90
C ALA A 325 -40.97 3.87 -12.25
N ALA A 326 -39.69 3.46 -12.30
CA ALA A 326 -38.59 4.41 -12.49
C ALA A 326 -38.44 4.82 -13.97
N ASN A 327 -38.48 6.12 -14.26
CA ASN A 327 -38.29 6.64 -15.61
C ASN A 327 -36.83 6.42 -16.06
N ALA A 328 -36.57 6.24 -17.37
CA ALA A 328 -35.22 5.94 -17.87
C ALA A 328 -34.18 7.01 -17.48
N GLU A 329 -34.58 8.29 -17.45
CA GLU A 329 -33.75 9.41 -16.99
C GLU A 329 -33.44 9.33 -15.49
N GLN A 330 -34.36 8.84 -14.65
CA GLN A 330 -34.15 8.67 -13.21
C GLN A 330 -33.20 7.52 -12.91
N ARG A 331 -33.26 6.42 -13.67
CA ARG A 331 -32.26 5.33 -13.59
C ARG A 331 -30.88 5.84 -13.98
N LYS A 332 -30.76 6.52 -15.12
CA LYS A 332 -29.50 7.10 -15.58
C LYS A 332 -28.92 8.11 -14.57
N ALA A 333 -29.75 8.99 -14.01
CA ALA A 333 -29.33 9.90 -12.95
C ALA A 333 -28.87 9.16 -11.68
N ARG A 334 -29.58 8.10 -11.25
CA ARG A 334 -29.20 7.27 -10.08
C ARG A 334 -27.89 6.52 -10.31
N GLU A 335 -27.63 6.03 -11.53
CA GLU A 335 -26.36 5.42 -11.94
C GLU A 335 -25.23 6.46 -11.92
N GLU A 336 -25.43 7.65 -12.49
CA GLU A 336 -24.46 8.76 -12.50
C GLU A 336 -24.17 9.33 -11.09
N MET A 337 -25.15 9.28 -10.18
CA MET A 337 -25.01 9.67 -8.76
C MET A 337 -24.47 8.56 -7.84
N SER A 338 -24.30 7.33 -8.33
CA SER A 338 -23.69 6.24 -7.54
C SER A 338 -22.19 6.48 -7.33
N LEU A 339 -21.59 5.92 -6.28
CA LEU A 339 -20.14 6.00 -6.05
C LEU A 339 -19.34 5.50 -7.28
N LEU A 340 -19.83 4.45 -7.94
CA LEU A 340 -19.23 3.92 -9.16
C LEU A 340 -19.38 4.89 -10.35
N GLY A 341 -20.53 5.54 -10.50
CA GLY A 341 -20.78 6.58 -11.49
C GLY A 341 -19.89 7.81 -11.30
N VAL A 342 -19.74 8.29 -10.06
CA VAL A 342 -18.87 9.41 -9.70
C VAL A 342 -17.40 9.08 -9.96
N LEU A 343 -16.93 7.88 -9.58
CA LEU A 343 -15.58 7.41 -9.89
C LEU A 343 -15.36 7.26 -11.39
N ASN A 344 -16.31 6.68 -12.14
CA ASN A 344 -16.23 6.58 -13.60
C ASN A 344 -16.18 7.96 -14.28
N ASN A 345 -16.94 8.95 -13.78
CA ASN A 345 -16.90 10.31 -14.28
C ASN A 345 -15.57 11.01 -13.96
N TYR A 346 -14.98 10.79 -12.78
CA TYR A 346 -13.62 11.24 -12.48
C TYR A 346 -12.59 10.61 -13.43
N ASN A 347 -12.62 9.28 -13.56
CA ASN A 347 -11.68 8.48 -14.33
C ASN A 347 -11.73 8.76 -15.85
N ARG A 348 -12.81 9.37 -16.37
CA ARG A 348 -12.92 9.79 -17.78
C ARG A 348 -12.02 10.97 -18.17
N GLY A 349 -11.56 11.77 -17.20
CA GLY A 349 -10.78 12.99 -17.45
C GLY A 349 -9.53 13.15 -16.58
N ASN A 350 -9.16 12.14 -15.81
CA ASN A 350 -8.07 12.15 -14.84
C ASN A 350 -7.36 10.78 -14.85
N TYR A 351 -6.36 10.59 -14.00
CA TYR A 351 -5.86 9.26 -13.67
C TYR A 351 -6.92 8.44 -12.92
N LYS A 352 -6.80 7.11 -12.97
CA LYS A 352 -7.82 6.18 -12.45
C LYS A 352 -7.78 6.11 -10.92
N LEU A 353 -8.88 6.40 -10.26
CA LEU A 353 -9.10 6.10 -8.84
C LEU A 353 -9.79 4.74 -8.70
N ASN A 354 -9.21 3.85 -7.88
CA ASN A 354 -9.79 2.54 -7.57
C ASN A 354 -9.78 2.30 -6.04
N PRO A 355 -10.95 2.20 -5.39
CA PRO A 355 -11.01 2.07 -3.93
C PRO A 355 -10.76 0.64 -3.44
N VAL A 356 -9.86 0.48 -2.47
CA VAL A 356 -9.70 -0.79 -1.73
C VAL A 356 -10.71 -0.82 -0.58
N ILE A 357 -11.72 -1.69 -0.64
CA ILE A 357 -12.78 -1.74 0.37
C ILE A 357 -12.34 -2.57 1.58
N VAL A 358 -12.16 -1.89 2.71
CA VAL A 358 -11.83 -2.51 4.01
C VAL A 358 -13.06 -2.53 4.91
N GLN A 359 -13.28 -3.62 5.65
CA GLN A 359 -14.37 -3.71 6.64
C GLN A 359 -14.11 -2.76 7.82
N GLU A 360 -15.16 -2.19 8.42
CA GLU A 360 -15.03 -1.14 9.44
C GLU A 360 -14.26 -1.62 10.69
N GLU A 361 -14.49 -2.85 11.14
CA GLU A 361 -13.79 -3.44 12.28
C GLU A 361 -12.29 -3.59 11.99
N ASP A 362 -11.94 -4.03 10.78
CA ASP A 362 -10.55 -4.12 10.34
C ASP A 362 -9.93 -2.73 10.17
N TYR A 363 -10.65 -1.75 9.61
CA TYR A 363 -10.15 -0.40 9.40
C TYR A 363 -9.81 0.31 10.72
N ASN A 364 -10.73 0.30 11.69
CA ASN A 364 -10.52 0.96 12.98
C ASN A 364 -9.29 0.39 13.71
N VAL A 365 -9.13 -0.93 13.66
CA VAL A 365 -8.05 -1.66 14.34
C VAL A 365 -6.72 -1.60 13.58
N TYR A 366 -6.75 -1.57 12.25
CA TYR A 366 -5.57 -1.38 11.39
C TYR A 366 -5.03 0.04 11.46
N TYR A 367 -5.90 1.03 11.22
CA TYR A 367 -5.51 2.42 11.04
C TYR A 367 -5.43 3.15 12.38
N GLY A 368 -6.50 3.13 13.19
CA GLY A 368 -6.48 3.71 14.53
C GLY A 368 -5.57 2.93 15.47
N GLY A 369 -5.65 1.59 15.42
CA GLY A 369 -4.83 0.68 16.23
C GLY A 369 -3.38 0.53 15.76
N ILE A 370 -3.05 -0.52 15.00
CA ILE A 370 -1.64 -0.88 14.74
C ILE A 370 -0.86 0.26 14.07
N SER A 371 -1.45 0.93 13.09
CA SER A 371 -0.75 1.99 12.35
C SER A 371 -0.50 3.22 13.23
N ASN A 372 -1.54 3.85 13.79
CA ASN A 372 -1.39 5.12 14.51
C ASN A 372 -1.18 4.99 16.03
N GLY A 373 -1.53 3.87 16.64
CA GLY A 373 -1.38 3.58 18.08
C GLY A 373 -0.16 2.73 18.45
N LEU A 374 0.51 2.08 17.49
CA LEU A 374 1.75 1.33 17.73
C LEU A 374 2.88 1.77 16.79
N LEU A 375 2.72 1.61 15.48
CA LEU A 375 3.79 1.86 14.51
C LEU A 375 4.19 3.33 14.42
N TRP A 376 3.23 4.26 14.42
CA TRP A 376 3.50 5.70 14.41
C TRP A 376 4.34 6.15 15.62
N PRO A 377 3.90 5.98 16.89
CA PRO A 377 4.71 6.37 18.05
C PRO A 377 6.05 5.61 18.12
N ALA A 378 6.06 4.30 17.84
CA ALA A 378 7.29 3.51 17.85
C ALA A 378 8.31 4.01 16.81
N LEU A 379 7.94 4.15 15.53
CA LEU A 379 8.88 4.54 14.47
C LEU A 379 9.34 6.01 14.57
N HIS A 380 8.65 6.85 15.36
CA HIS A 380 9.10 8.18 15.75
C HIS A 380 9.96 8.19 17.03
N ASN A 381 10.29 7.04 17.62
CA ASN A 381 11.00 6.90 18.89
C ASN A 381 10.30 7.60 20.08
N LEU A 382 8.98 7.45 20.16
CA LEU A 382 8.14 8.04 21.21
C LEU A 382 7.30 6.93 21.90
N PRO A 383 7.94 5.97 22.61
CA PRO A 383 7.26 4.83 23.21
C PRO A 383 6.18 5.21 24.22
N GLU A 384 6.28 6.39 24.84
CA GLU A 384 5.31 6.92 25.80
C GLU A 384 3.93 7.25 25.20
N TYR A 385 3.80 7.28 23.87
CA TYR A 385 2.52 7.43 23.15
C TYR A 385 2.02 6.12 22.52
N ILE A 386 2.70 4.98 22.75
CA ILE A 386 2.18 3.66 22.34
C ILE A 386 0.96 3.32 23.20
N VAL A 387 -0.10 2.85 22.56
CA VAL A 387 -1.37 2.47 23.20
C VAL A 387 -1.16 1.29 24.16
N SER A 388 -1.51 1.49 25.44
CA SER A 388 -1.27 0.55 26.54
C SER A 388 -1.87 -0.84 26.35
N GLU A 389 -2.96 -0.93 25.60
CA GLU A 389 -3.69 -2.16 25.30
C GLU A 389 -2.84 -3.16 24.49
N TYR A 390 -1.75 -2.71 23.89
CA TYR A 390 -0.77 -3.57 23.22
C TYR A 390 0.18 -4.32 24.17
N ASP A 391 0.10 -4.06 25.47
CA ASP A 391 0.75 -4.90 26.49
C ASP A 391 -0.02 -6.22 26.69
N ASP A 392 -1.28 -6.33 26.27
CA ASP A 392 -1.96 -7.63 26.10
C ASP A 392 -1.64 -8.22 24.72
N MET A 393 -0.86 -9.31 24.74
CA MET A 393 -0.48 -10.08 23.55
C MET A 393 -1.67 -10.61 22.73
N ASN A 394 -2.85 -10.82 23.34
CA ASN A 394 -4.05 -11.24 22.61
C ASN A 394 -4.62 -10.09 21.78
N VAL A 395 -4.72 -8.89 22.37
CA VAL A 395 -5.15 -7.67 21.67
C VAL A 395 -4.16 -7.36 20.55
N LEU A 396 -2.86 -7.32 20.86
CA LEU A 396 -1.80 -7.13 19.86
C LEU A 396 -1.89 -8.12 18.70
N ARG A 397 -2.03 -9.42 18.98
CA ARG A 397 -2.14 -10.44 17.91
C ARG A 397 -3.41 -10.27 17.08
N ASN A 398 -4.56 -10.01 17.71
CA ASN A 398 -5.82 -9.82 16.99
C ASN A 398 -5.76 -8.59 16.08
N HIS A 399 -5.19 -7.49 16.59
CA HIS A 399 -5.04 -6.24 15.87
C HIS A 399 -4.00 -6.35 14.75
N TRP A 400 -2.89 -7.05 15.00
CA TRP A 400 -1.89 -7.37 13.99
C TRP A 400 -2.47 -8.22 12.84
N CYS A 401 -3.31 -9.21 13.16
CA CYS A 401 -4.03 -9.97 12.14
C CYS A 401 -4.95 -9.10 11.26
N ALA A 402 -5.54 -8.02 11.78
CA ALA A 402 -6.27 -7.05 10.97
C ALA A 402 -5.33 -6.27 10.03
N TYR A 403 -4.19 -5.79 10.55
CA TYR A 403 -3.17 -5.12 9.72
C TYR A 403 -2.67 -6.00 8.57
N VAL A 404 -2.43 -7.29 8.84
CA VAL A 404 -2.07 -8.29 7.82
C VAL A 404 -3.20 -8.51 6.81
N ARG A 405 -4.47 -8.61 7.25
CA ARG A 405 -5.64 -8.74 6.34
C ARG A 405 -5.76 -7.54 5.39
N VAL A 406 -5.61 -6.32 5.90
CA VAL A 406 -5.68 -5.11 5.07
C VAL A 406 -4.52 -5.05 4.08
N ASN A 407 -3.29 -5.34 4.52
CA ASN A 407 -2.14 -5.46 3.61
C ASN A 407 -2.37 -6.53 2.52
N TYR A 408 -3.05 -7.62 2.84
CA TYR A 408 -3.41 -8.68 1.88
C TYR A 408 -4.50 -8.24 0.88
N GLN A 409 -5.49 -7.45 1.30
CA GLN A 409 -6.49 -6.85 0.41
C GLN A 409 -5.83 -5.88 -0.58
N PHE A 410 -5.05 -4.92 -0.08
CA PHE A 410 -4.28 -3.98 -0.91
C PHE A 410 -3.35 -4.71 -1.90
N ALA A 411 -2.62 -5.73 -1.43
CA ALA A 411 -1.73 -6.48 -2.31
C ALA A 411 -2.49 -7.23 -3.42
N LEU A 412 -3.62 -7.86 -3.10
CA LEU A 412 -4.42 -8.54 -4.12
C LEU A 412 -4.99 -7.59 -5.17
N ASP A 413 -5.55 -6.47 -4.74
CA ASP A 413 -6.21 -5.54 -5.64
C ASP A 413 -5.19 -4.80 -6.51
N ALA A 414 -4.00 -4.49 -5.99
CA ALA A 414 -2.87 -4.03 -6.81
C ALA A 414 -2.45 -5.07 -7.86
N VAL A 415 -2.21 -6.33 -7.47
CA VAL A 415 -1.83 -7.39 -8.44
C VAL A 415 -2.90 -7.60 -9.51
N ARG A 416 -4.18 -7.57 -9.15
CA ARG A 416 -5.32 -7.71 -10.07
C ARG A 416 -5.43 -6.59 -11.11
N ASN A 417 -4.98 -5.38 -10.77
CA ASN A 417 -5.02 -4.21 -11.64
C ASN A 417 -3.68 -3.94 -12.33
N SER A 418 -2.63 -4.71 -12.04
CA SER A 418 -1.30 -4.59 -12.64
C SER A 418 -1.08 -5.57 -13.79
N ARG A 419 -0.26 -5.17 -14.76
CA ARG A 419 0.34 -6.00 -15.81
C ARG A 419 1.82 -6.26 -15.47
N PRO A 420 2.47 -7.31 -16.00
CA PRO A 420 3.87 -7.66 -15.65
C PRO A 420 4.92 -6.56 -15.94
N GLN A 421 4.60 -5.59 -16.78
CA GLN A 421 5.41 -4.42 -17.10
C GLN A 421 5.17 -3.20 -16.21
N ASP A 422 4.05 -3.17 -15.46
CA ASP A 422 3.69 -2.01 -14.65
C ASP A 422 4.57 -1.92 -13.39
N PHE A 423 4.94 -0.70 -13.01
CA PHE A 423 5.65 -0.42 -11.75
C PHE A 423 4.65 -0.15 -10.63
N ILE A 424 4.69 -0.97 -9.57
CA ILE A 424 3.80 -0.80 -8.41
C ILE A 424 4.54 0.02 -7.35
N TRP A 425 4.09 1.26 -7.12
CA TRP A 425 4.63 2.12 -6.06
C TRP A 425 3.77 2.07 -4.80
N ILE A 426 4.31 1.46 -3.74
CA ILE A 426 3.69 1.41 -2.42
C ILE A 426 4.25 2.53 -1.54
N HIS A 427 3.37 3.15 -0.76
CA HIS A 427 3.73 4.22 0.15
C HIS A 427 3.41 3.90 1.62
N ASP A 428 4.38 4.21 2.46
CA ASP A 428 4.28 4.47 3.89
C ASP A 428 3.97 3.28 4.82
N TYR A 429 4.15 3.52 6.14
CA TYR A 429 4.10 2.52 7.22
C TYR A 429 2.78 1.72 7.32
N HIS A 430 1.74 2.14 6.60
CA HIS A 430 0.48 1.44 6.48
C HIS A 430 0.60 0.11 5.70
N LEU A 431 1.49 0.03 4.71
CA LEU A 431 1.50 -1.03 3.68
C LEU A 431 2.80 -1.85 3.62
N MET A 432 3.56 -1.92 4.72
CA MET A 432 4.92 -2.51 4.76
C MET A 432 5.00 -4.02 4.48
N LEU A 433 3.88 -4.75 4.50
CA LEU A 433 3.86 -6.20 4.21
C LEU A 433 3.48 -6.53 2.77
N THR A 434 3.00 -5.54 2.01
CA THR A 434 2.47 -5.75 0.65
C THR A 434 3.48 -6.39 -0.29
N GLY A 435 4.76 -5.98 -0.26
CA GLY A 435 5.82 -6.56 -1.10
C GLY A 435 5.95 -8.09 -0.95
N MET A 436 6.03 -8.58 0.29
CA MET A 436 6.07 -10.03 0.58
C MET A 436 4.84 -10.77 0.04
N ILE A 437 3.66 -10.13 0.09
CA ILE A 437 2.41 -10.72 -0.39
C ILE A 437 2.37 -10.71 -1.93
N MET A 438 2.74 -9.60 -2.56
CA MET A 438 2.80 -9.45 -4.03
C MET A 438 3.76 -10.44 -4.67
N GLN A 439 4.99 -10.54 -4.15
CA GLN A 439 6.00 -11.49 -4.68
C GLN A 439 5.60 -12.96 -4.49
N SER A 440 4.67 -13.26 -3.57
CA SER A 440 4.08 -14.60 -3.44
C SER A 440 2.96 -14.90 -4.43
N LEU A 441 2.39 -13.86 -5.07
CA LEU A 441 1.34 -13.96 -6.09
C LEU A 441 1.93 -13.96 -7.50
N ASP A 442 2.86 -13.05 -7.78
CA ASP A 442 3.67 -13.05 -9.00
C ASP A 442 5.09 -12.52 -8.67
N PRO A 443 6.13 -13.38 -8.73
CA PRO A 443 7.51 -13.00 -8.41
C PRO A 443 8.16 -12.13 -9.51
N GLN A 444 7.46 -11.83 -10.60
CA GLN A 444 7.98 -10.97 -11.67
C GLN A 444 7.71 -9.49 -11.43
N LEU A 445 6.80 -9.12 -10.52
CA LEU A 445 6.37 -7.73 -10.33
C LEU A 445 7.51 -6.82 -9.86
N GLU A 446 7.61 -5.63 -10.47
CA GLU A 446 8.50 -4.59 -9.97
C GLU A 446 7.75 -3.75 -8.93
N VAL A 447 8.13 -3.90 -7.66
CA VAL A 447 7.42 -3.25 -6.54
C VAL A 447 8.39 -2.38 -5.77
N GLY A 448 8.18 -1.07 -5.84
CA GLY A 448 8.89 -0.08 -5.05
C GLY A 448 8.13 0.29 -3.79
N PHE A 449 8.83 0.54 -2.69
CA PHE A 449 8.26 1.08 -1.46
C PHE A 449 8.94 2.39 -1.06
N PHE A 450 8.18 3.37 -0.58
CA PHE A 450 8.75 4.60 -0.02
C PHE A 450 8.18 4.89 1.37
N LEU A 451 9.04 4.98 2.38
CA LEU A 451 8.66 5.33 3.75
C LEU A 451 8.67 6.85 3.94
N HIS A 452 7.53 7.45 4.24
CA HIS A 452 7.43 8.91 4.38
C HIS A 452 7.76 9.40 5.79
N ILE A 453 7.55 8.56 6.80
CA ILE A 453 7.89 8.82 8.22
C ILE A 453 9.35 8.39 8.55
N PRO A 454 9.90 8.73 9.75
CA PRO A 454 11.19 8.19 10.18
C PRO A 454 11.15 6.66 10.34
N PHE A 455 12.33 6.02 10.32
CA PHE A 455 12.47 4.62 10.73
C PHE A 455 13.34 4.53 11.98
N GLN A 456 12.75 4.87 13.12
CA GLN A 456 13.45 5.01 14.39
C GLN A 456 12.72 4.29 15.53
N PRO A 457 12.53 2.96 15.47
CA PRO A 457 11.96 2.22 16.60
C PRO A 457 12.86 2.33 17.83
N PRO A 458 12.29 2.39 19.06
CA PRO A 458 13.06 2.33 20.30
C PRO A 458 13.73 0.96 20.45
N ASP A 459 14.80 0.90 21.24
CA ASP A 459 15.68 -0.29 21.27
C ASP A 459 15.00 -1.53 21.89
N ASP A 460 13.97 -1.35 22.73
CA ASP A 460 13.15 -2.44 23.27
C ASP A 460 12.06 -2.94 22.30
N PHE A 461 11.79 -2.24 21.18
CA PHE A 461 10.66 -2.52 20.28
C PHE A 461 10.64 -3.96 19.75
N PHE A 462 11.79 -4.49 19.33
CA PHE A 462 11.88 -5.87 18.82
C PHE A 462 11.78 -6.93 19.92
N THR A 463 12.04 -6.55 21.17
CA THR A 463 11.86 -7.43 22.34
C THR A 463 10.39 -7.42 22.79
N LYS A 464 9.78 -6.23 22.93
CA LYS A 464 8.40 -6.07 23.42
C LYS A 464 7.34 -6.39 22.36
N TYR A 465 7.56 -5.95 21.12
CA TYR A 465 6.61 -6.05 20.00
C TYR A 465 7.16 -6.87 18.82
N GLY A 466 8.03 -7.85 19.09
CA GLY A 466 8.68 -8.68 18.06
C GLY A 466 7.71 -9.40 17.09
N SER A 467 6.49 -9.71 17.52
CA SER A 467 5.40 -10.25 16.69
C SER A 467 4.99 -9.32 15.53
N VAL A 468 5.23 -8.01 15.67
CA VAL A 468 5.03 -6.95 14.67
C VAL A 468 6.36 -6.56 14.02
N GLY A 469 7.42 -6.39 14.82
CA GLY A 469 8.73 -5.93 14.36
C GLY A 469 9.42 -6.87 13.38
N PHE A 470 9.50 -8.18 13.65
CA PHE A 470 10.21 -9.11 12.75
C PHE A 470 9.50 -9.32 11.40
N PRO A 471 8.15 -9.40 11.32
CA PRO A 471 7.47 -9.36 10.03
C PRO A 471 7.63 -8.04 9.27
N MET A 472 7.59 -6.88 9.96
CA MET A 472 7.80 -5.57 9.35
C MET A 472 9.18 -5.46 8.69
N LEU A 473 10.23 -5.82 9.44
CA LEU A 473 11.62 -5.73 8.97
C LEU A 473 11.87 -6.63 7.75
N ARG A 474 11.30 -7.85 7.75
CA ARG A 474 11.34 -8.76 6.59
C ARG A 474 10.47 -8.27 5.42
N GLY A 475 9.30 -7.70 5.69
CA GLY A 475 8.39 -7.18 4.66
C GLY A 475 9.04 -6.09 3.80
N LEU A 476 9.78 -5.18 4.44
CA LEU A 476 10.56 -4.15 3.74
C LEU A 476 11.69 -4.74 2.87
N LEU A 477 12.26 -5.89 3.23
CA LEU A 477 13.22 -6.63 2.40
C LEU A 477 12.58 -7.55 1.33
N ARG A 478 11.27 -7.39 1.05
CA ARG A 478 10.55 -8.14 -0.01
C ARG A 478 9.98 -7.22 -1.10
N PHE A 479 10.43 -5.97 -1.13
CA PHE A 479 10.27 -5.08 -2.28
C PHE A 479 11.49 -5.22 -3.22
N THR A 480 11.37 -4.75 -4.46
CA THR A 480 12.52 -4.64 -5.38
C THR A 480 13.44 -3.50 -4.94
N LYS A 481 12.82 -2.37 -4.55
CA LYS A 481 13.52 -1.15 -4.11
C LYS A 481 12.75 -0.40 -3.02
N VAL A 482 13.47 0.13 -2.02
CA VAL A 482 12.95 0.87 -0.86
C VAL A 482 13.64 2.23 -0.76
N GLY A 483 12.85 3.28 -0.58
CA GLY A 483 13.33 4.64 -0.34
C GLY A 483 13.03 5.12 1.07
N PHE A 484 14.01 5.79 1.66
CA PHE A 484 13.89 6.50 2.94
C PHE A 484 14.05 8.01 2.74
N GLN A 485 13.56 8.81 3.69
CA GLN A 485 13.74 10.27 3.68
C GLN A 485 15.17 10.70 4.00
N THR A 486 15.88 9.97 4.87
CA THR A 486 17.19 10.36 5.39
C THR A 486 18.16 9.19 5.54
N HIS A 487 19.47 9.48 5.49
CA HIS A 487 20.55 8.52 5.78
C HIS A 487 20.46 7.94 7.19
N ARG A 488 20.00 8.72 8.17
CA ARG A 488 19.78 8.29 9.56
C ARG A 488 18.78 7.13 9.63
N ASP A 489 17.69 7.22 8.86
CA ASP A 489 16.62 6.22 8.84
C ASP A 489 17.05 4.95 8.07
N ARG A 490 17.71 5.11 6.91
CA ARG A 490 18.32 3.98 6.18
C ARG A 490 19.35 3.23 7.04
N THR A 491 20.17 3.95 7.80
CA THR A 491 21.22 3.36 8.63
C THR A 491 20.63 2.59 9.82
N LYS A 492 19.69 3.16 10.58
CA LYS A 492 19.00 2.44 11.67
C LYS A 492 18.27 1.18 11.14
N PHE A 493 17.66 1.24 9.95
CA PHE A 493 17.09 0.05 9.30
C PHE A 493 18.16 -1.02 9.02
N LEU A 494 19.29 -0.65 8.40
CA LEU A 494 20.39 -1.57 8.09
C LEU A 494 21.00 -2.21 9.34
N ASP A 495 21.15 -1.46 10.42
CA ASP A 495 21.70 -1.99 11.67
C ASP A 495 20.76 -3.01 12.31
N LEU A 496 19.44 -2.74 12.31
CA LEU A 496 18.43 -3.69 12.76
C LEU A 496 18.35 -4.94 11.86
N VAL A 497 18.59 -4.80 10.55
CA VAL A 497 18.74 -5.96 9.65
C VAL A 497 19.96 -6.81 10.03
N LYS A 498 21.13 -6.21 10.31
CA LYS A 498 22.33 -6.94 10.74
C LYS A 498 22.10 -7.67 12.07
N GLU A 499 21.42 -7.01 13.01
CA GLU A 499 21.17 -7.52 14.36
C GLU A 499 20.18 -8.70 14.36
N TYR A 500 19.03 -8.54 13.68
CA TYR A 500 17.91 -9.47 13.80
C TYR A 500 17.75 -10.45 12.64
N LEU A 501 18.21 -10.12 11.42
CA LEU A 501 18.06 -10.97 10.24
C LEU A 501 19.37 -11.66 9.87
N ARG A 502 19.70 -12.71 10.62
CA ARG A 502 20.87 -13.56 10.38
C ARG A 502 20.90 -14.09 8.94
N GLY A 503 22.10 -14.13 8.35
CA GLY A 503 22.30 -14.55 6.95
C GLY A 503 21.97 -13.48 5.91
N SER A 504 21.69 -12.23 6.32
CA SER A 504 21.58 -11.10 5.39
C SER A 504 22.97 -10.67 4.92
N VAL A 505 23.15 -10.50 3.61
CA VAL A 505 24.35 -9.91 3.00
C VAL A 505 24.03 -8.47 2.62
N ILE A 506 24.90 -7.53 3.00
CA ILE A 506 24.72 -6.09 2.76
C ILE A 506 25.93 -5.57 1.99
N ASN A 507 25.70 -5.06 0.78
CA ASN A 507 26.72 -4.38 -0.01
C ASN A 507 26.36 -2.89 -0.07
N TYR A 508 27.36 -2.02 0.06
CA TYR A 508 27.20 -0.57 -0.11
C TYR A 508 27.99 -0.10 -1.32
N ASP A 509 27.34 0.72 -2.16
CA ASP A 509 27.95 1.40 -3.29
C ASP A 509 28.06 2.89 -2.97
N SER A 510 29.29 3.37 -2.84
CA SER A 510 29.61 4.77 -2.54
C SER A 510 29.41 5.72 -3.72
N ASN A 511 29.36 5.22 -4.97
CA ASN A 511 29.21 6.06 -6.16
C ASN A 511 27.75 6.46 -6.37
N SER A 512 26.82 5.52 -6.14
CA SER A 512 25.37 5.78 -6.21
C SER A 512 24.74 6.14 -4.85
N ASP A 513 25.47 5.95 -3.75
CA ASP A 513 24.95 5.97 -2.38
C ASP A 513 23.74 5.04 -2.17
N ILE A 514 23.86 3.77 -2.57
CA ILE A 514 22.80 2.76 -2.47
C ILE A 514 23.32 1.53 -1.73
N CYS A 515 22.51 0.98 -0.83
CA CYS A 515 22.77 -0.32 -0.22
C CYS A 515 21.94 -1.41 -0.90
N SER A 516 22.52 -2.55 -1.27
CA SER A 516 21.77 -3.75 -1.64
C SER A 516 21.78 -4.74 -0.48
N VAL A 517 20.60 -5.24 -0.08
CA VAL A 517 20.46 -6.23 0.99
C VAL A 517 19.88 -7.52 0.41
N THR A 518 20.62 -8.62 0.52
CA THR A 518 20.16 -9.96 0.14
C THR A 518 19.80 -10.78 1.37
N HIS A 519 18.57 -11.25 1.50
CA HIS A 519 18.08 -12.04 2.64
C HIS A 519 17.10 -13.14 2.17
N GLU A 520 17.41 -14.40 2.50
CA GLU A 520 16.70 -15.62 2.03
C GLU A 520 16.60 -15.71 0.50
N GLY A 521 17.67 -15.35 -0.23
CA GLY A 521 17.72 -15.41 -1.69
C GLY A 521 17.03 -14.26 -2.43
N TRP A 522 16.33 -13.37 -1.73
CA TRP A 522 15.76 -12.14 -2.30
C TRP A 522 16.69 -10.95 -2.07
N THR A 523 16.85 -10.06 -3.05
CA THR A 523 17.63 -8.82 -2.93
C THR A 523 16.73 -7.60 -3.01
N CYS A 524 16.99 -6.60 -2.15
CA CYS A 524 16.28 -5.32 -2.12
C CYS A 524 17.29 -4.17 -2.15
N SER A 525 17.04 -3.14 -2.98
CA SER A 525 17.85 -1.92 -3.03
C SER A 525 17.32 -0.86 -2.08
N LEU A 526 18.17 -0.25 -1.26
CA LEU A 526 17.81 0.77 -0.28
C LEU A 526 18.49 2.12 -0.63
N GLY A 527 17.69 3.14 -0.93
CA GLY A 527 18.16 4.49 -1.25
C GLY A 527 17.60 5.57 -0.32
N VAL A 528 18.14 6.78 -0.43
CA VAL A 528 17.68 7.97 0.30
C VAL A 528 17.19 9.01 -0.71
N PHE A 529 15.92 9.36 -0.66
CA PHE A 529 15.30 10.33 -1.58
C PHE A 529 14.45 11.31 -0.76
N PRO A 530 15.03 12.43 -0.29
CA PRO A 530 14.31 13.40 0.54
C PRO A 530 13.15 14.04 -0.23
N VAL A 531 11.91 13.79 0.19
CA VAL A 531 10.73 14.33 -0.50
C VAL A 531 10.66 15.86 -0.41
N SER A 532 10.07 16.52 -1.40
CA SER A 532 10.01 17.98 -1.50
C SER A 532 8.61 18.47 -1.86
N ILE A 533 8.48 19.75 -2.22
CA ILE A 533 7.19 20.35 -2.60
C ILE A 533 7.13 20.68 -4.10
N LYS A 534 5.91 20.83 -4.61
CA LYS A 534 5.65 21.43 -5.92
C LYS A 534 5.77 22.96 -5.80
N ASN A 535 6.94 23.51 -6.11
CA ASN A 535 7.26 24.92 -5.88
C ASN A 535 6.23 25.88 -6.52
N ASP A 536 5.79 25.58 -7.73
CA ASP A 536 4.81 26.39 -8.49
C ASP A 536 3.47 26.57 -7.76
N ASP A 537 3.03 25.58 -6.98
CA ASP A 537 1.78 25.65 -6.22
C ASP A 537 1.80 26.70 -5.09
N PHE A 538 2.97 27.19 -4.74
CA PHE A 538 3.18 28.26 -3.77
C PHE A 538 3.60 29.56 -4.47
N LEU A 539 4.57 29.50 -5.39
CA LEU A 539 5.08 30.67 -6.11
C LEU A 539 3.99 31.42 -6.90
N LYS A 540 2.98 30.72 -7.42
CA LYS A 540 1.83 31.33 -8.11
C LYS A 540 1.00 32.27 -7.24
N PHE A 541 1.00 32.09 -5.91
CA PHE A 541 0.30 32.98 -4.98
C PHE A 541 1.18 34.14 -4.48
N VAL A 542 2.50 33.99 -4.49
CA VAL A 542 3.44 34.94 -3.85
C VAL A 542 3.29 36.38 -4.36
N ASN A 543 3.06 36.53 -5.67
CA ASN A 543 2.97 37.83 -6.34
C ASN A 543 1.54 38.34 -6.54
N LEU A 544 0.51 37.65 -6.04
CA LEU A 544 -0.87 38.07 -6.24
C LEU A 544 -1.21 39.33 -5.41
N PRO A 545 -1.86 40.36 -5.99
CA PRO A 545 -2.21 41.58 -5.26
C PRO A 545 -3.07 41.33 -4.01
N GLU A 546 -3.92 40.31 -4.04
CA GLU A 546 -4.77 39.91 -2.90
C GLU A 546 -3.93 39.30 -1.77
N THR A 547 -3.01 38.38 -2.09
CA THR A 547 -2.08 37.79 -1.13
C THR A 547 -1.15 38.84 -0.52
N ILE A 548 -0.72 39.85 -1.30
CA ILE A 548 0.09 40.97 -0.80
C ILE A 548 -0.72 41.88 0.15
N LYS A 549 -1.99 42.17 -0.16
CA LYS A 549 -2.89 42.89 0.77
C LYS A 549 -3.06 42.10 2.07
N LEU A 550 -3.36 40.81 1.96
CA LEU A 550 -3.60 39.93 3.10
C LEU A 550 -2.35 39.75 3.97
N LYS A 551 -1.15 39.67 3.37
CA LYS A 551 0.14 39.68 4.09
C LYS A 551 0.25 40.91 4.98
N ASN A 552 -0.03 42.09 4.44
CA ASN A 552 0.09 43.36 5.18
C ASN A 552 -0.98 43.46 6.28
N GLU A 553 -2.20 43.01 6.00
CA GLU A 553 -3.28 42.94 6.99
C GLU A 553 -2.95 41.97 8.12
N LEU A 554 -2.46 40.76 7.81
CA LEU A 554 -2.06 39.76 8.79
C LEU A 554 -0.88 40.23 9.64
N ARG A 555 0.15 40.86 9.05
CA ARG A 555 1.26 41.44 9.81
C ARG A 555 0.79 42.51 10.79
N ARG A 556 -0.15 43.37 10.39
CA ARG A 556 -0.82 44.35 11.27
C ARG A 556 -1.71 43.69 12.34
N LYS A 557 -2.42 42.60 12.01
CA LYS A 557 -3.24 41.85 12.96
C LYS A 557 -2.40 41.15 14.04
N VAL A 558 -1.22 40.64 13.68
CA VAL A 558 -0.33 39.90 14.59
C VAL A 558 0.55 40.83 15.42
N LEU A 559 1.19 41.84 14.80
CA LEU A 559 2.11 42.75 15.51
C LEU A 559 1.46 44.05 16.03
N GLY A 560 0.22 44.35 15.62
CA GLY A 560 -0.44 45.64 15.86
C GLY A 560 -0.20 46.68 14.76
N GLU A 561 -0.83 47.86 14.90
CA GLU A 561 -0.74 48.92 13.88
C GLU A 561 0.62 49.62 13.84
N ASN A 562 1.24 49.84 15.00
CA ASN A 562 2.53 50.51 15.15
C ASN A 562 3.47 49.66 16.02
N PRO A 563 4.01 48.54 15.51
CA PRO A 563 4.96 47.71 16.25
C PRO A 563 6.32 48.41 16.42
N ALA A 564 7.12 47.96 17.39
CA ALA A 564 8.50 48.41 17.54
C ALA A 564 9.33 48.05 16.30
N GLU A 565 10.32 48.87 15.93
CA GLU A 565 11.18 48.65 14.76
C GLU A 565 11.94 47.31 14.83
N ASP A 566 12.31 46.88 16.04
CA ASP A 566 12.98 45.61 16.29
C ASP A 566 12.03 44.45 16.65
N ALA A 567 10.71 44.62 16.50
CA ALA A 567 9.72 43.55 16.68
C ALA A 567 9.89 42.43 15.63
N ARG A 568 9.49 41.21 16.01
CA ARG A 568 9.60 40.02 15.16
C ARG A 568 8.29 39.23 15.11
N PHE A 569 7.85 38.95 13.89
CA PHE A 569 6.78 38.00 13.61
C PHE A 569 7.40 36.60 13.45
N PHE A 570 7.26 35.79 14.49
CA PHE A 570 7.53 34.36 14.44
C PHE A 570 6.31 33.60 13.90
N PHE A 571 6.47 32.75 12.90
CA PHE A 571 5.37 31.94 12.34
C PHE A 571 5.65 30.45 12.38
N SER A 572 4.63 29.69 12.75
CA SER A 572 4.67 28.24 12.88
C SER A 572 3.32 27.65 12.46
N VAL A 573 3.35 26.62 11.63
CA VAL A 573 2.15 25.93 11.15
C VAL A 573 2.41 24.43 11.06
N GLU A 574 1.61 23.62 11.75
CA GLU A 574 1.72 22.17 11.72
C GLU A 574 0.40 21.48 12.10
N ARG A 575 0.34 20.15 11.92
CA ARG A 575 -0.77 19.34 12.45
C ARG A 575 -0.66 19.26 13.97
N PHE A 576 -1.80 19.21 14.66
CA PHE A 576 -1.85 19.21 16.13
C PHE A 576 -1.55 17.81 16.72
N ASP A 577 -0.30 17.40 16.55
CA ASP A 577 0.24 16.05 16.66
C ASP A 577 1.51 16.07 17.55
N TYR A 578 1.64 15.13 18.49
CA TYR A 578 2.72 15.12 19.47
C TYR A 578 4.12 15.00 18.87
N THR A 579 4.25 14.47 17.64
CA THR A 579 5.51 14.43 16.91
C THR A 579 6.06 15.82 16.57
N LYS A 580 5.19 16.84 16.49
CA LYS A 580 5.52 18.19 16.00
C LYS A 580 6.09 19.13 17.07
N GLY A 581 6.13 18.72 18.34
CA GLY A 581 6.83 19.48 19.38
C GLY A 581 6.19 20.83 19.73
N ILE A 582 4.87 20.97 19.53
CA ILE A 582 4.12 22.21 19.84
C ILE A 582 4.24 22.53 21.34
N LYS A 583 4.02 21.55 22.22
CA LYS A 583 4.16 21.69 23.67
C LYS A 583 5.54 22.23 24.06
N GLU A 584 6.59 21.61 23.54
CA GLU A 584 7.98 21.95 23.83
C GLU A 584 8.33 23.36 23.32
N LYS A 585 7.88 23.70 22.10
CA LYS A 585 7.96 25.05 21.50
C LYS A 585 7.26 26.11 22.36
N LEU A 586 6.06 25.83 22.87
CA LEU A 586 5.34 26.74 23.76
C LEU A 586 6.07 26.93 25.11
N VAL A 587 6.61 25.87 25.69
CA VAL A 587 7.39 25.94 26.94
C VAL A 587 8.68 26.75 26.76
N ALA A 588 9.41 26.55 25.65
CA ALA A 588 10.58 27.35 25.31
C ALA A 588 10.22 28.82 25.01
N TYR A 589 9.08 29.08 24.36
CA TYR A 589 8.61 30.43 24.08
C TYR A 589 8.12 31.17 25.33
N ARG A 590 7.59 30.46 26.33
CA ARG A 590 7.37 31.00 27.68
C ARG A 590 8.71 31.42 28.31
N ARG A 591 9.69 30.51 28.31
CA ARG A 591 11.02 30.73 28.89
C ARG A 591 11.78 31.88 28.23
N TYR A 592 11.59 32.07 26.92
CA TYR A 592 12.14 33.20 26.16
C TYR A 592 11.82 34.56 26.79
N PHE A 593 10.55 34.83 27.15
CA PHE A 593 10.19 36.10 27.79
C PHE A 593 10.60 36.20 29.26
N GLU A 594 10.70 35.09 29.99
CA GLU A 594 11.28 35.09 31.35
C GLU A 594 12.77 35.46 31.35
N LYS A 595 13.51 35.00 30.33
CA LYS A 595 14.96 35.15 30.19
C LYS A 595 15.36 36.47 29.52
N PHE A 596 14.51 36.96 28.60
CA PHE A 596 14.71 38.19 27.83
C PHE A 596 13.49 39.15 27.94
N PRO A 597 13.22 39.75 29.12
CA PRO A 597 12.04 40.59 29.34
C PRO A 597 11.96 41.83 28.42
N GLU A 598 13.09 42.29 27.86
CA GLU A 598 13.17 43.39 26.90
C GLU A 598 12.49 43.10 25.54
N ARG A 599 12.12 41.85 25.30
CA ARG A 599 11.37 41.40 24.11
C ARG A 599 9.84 41.45 24.31
N ILE A 600 9.37 41.58 25.56
CA ILE A 600 7.94 41.76 25.90
C ILE A 600 7.42 43.06 25.27
N GLY A 601 6.22 43.01 24.68
CA GLY A 601 5.66 44.14 23.92
C GLY A 601 6.19 44.27 22.48
N LYS A 602 7.10 43.39 22.04
CA LYS A 602 7.68 43.42 20.70
C LYS A 602 7.36 42.17 19.88
N ASP A 603 7.81 41.01 20.35
CA ASP A 603 7.78 39.80 19.55
C ASP A 603 6.46 39.05 19.69
N VAL A 604 6.01 38.43 18.59
CA VAL A 604 4.76 37.66 18.58
C VAL A 604 4.96 36.36 17.80
N LEU A 605 4.54 35.26 18.42
CA LEU A 605 4.42 33.95 17.79
C LEU A 605 2.99 33.77 17.29
N TYR A 606 2.83 33.51 16.00
CA TYR A 606 1.59 32.99 15.44
C TYR A 606 1.76 31.50 15.19
N GLN A 607 1.07 30.69 15.99
CA GLN A 607 1.06 29.23 15.92
C GLN A 607 -0.29 28.76 15.37
N VAL A 608 -0.26 28.11 14.21
CA VAL A 608 -1.41 27.43 13.61
C VAL A 608 -1.24 25.91 13.84
N ALA A 609 -2.10 25.33 14.67
CA ALA A 609 -2.07 23.93 15.07
C ALA A 609 -3.32 23.21 14.54
N VAL A 610 -3.26 22.73 13.30
CA VAL A 610 -4.43 22.19 12.59
C VAL A 610 -4.93 20.93 13.28
N THR A 611 -6.14 21.02 13.86
CA THR A 611 -6.72 19.92 14.64
C THR A 611 -6.95 18.66 13.80
N ASN A 612 -6.51 17.52 14.34
CA ASN A 612 -6.68 16.20 13.75
C ASN A 612 -6.94 15.15 14.83
N ARG A 613 -7.46 13.98 14.42
CA ARG A 613 -7.42 12.71 15.18
C ARG A 613 -7.94 12.73 16.64
N ARG A 614 -8.83 13.66 17.00
CA ARG A 614 -9.39 13.81 18.38
C ARG A 614 -10.11 12.59 18.97
N SER A 615 -10.39 11.55 18.16
CA SER A 615 -10.92 10.26 18.62
C SER A 615 -9.89 9.39 19.33
N VAL A 616 -8.60 9.71 19.25
CA VAL A 616 -7.52 9.00 19.95
C VAL A 616 -7.17 9.77 21.22
N ASP A 617 -7.29 9.13 22.39
CA ASP A 617 -7.15 9.82 23.68
C ASP A 617 -5.78 10.50 23.87
N THR A 618 -4.68 9.90 23.38
CA THR A 618 -3.33 10.49 23.45
C THR A 618 -3.21 11.81 22.68
N TYR A 619 -3.94 11.97 21.57
CA TYR A 619 -4.00 13.25 20.85
C TYR A 619 -4.83 14.27 21.60
N ARG A 620 -5.96 13.88 22.20
CA ARG A 620 -6.81 14.80 22.98
C ARG A 620 -6.05 15.38 24.17
N VAL A 621 -5.40 14.54 24.98
CA VAL A 621 -4.62 14.98 26.16
C VAL A 621 -3.51 15.95 25.74
N TYR A 622 -2.73 15.63 24.72
CA TYR A 622 -1.68 16.51 24.22
C TYR A 622 -2.20 17.86 23.70
N GLN A 623 -3.35 17.86 23.02
CA GLN A 623 -3.99 19.08 22.51
C GLN A 623 -4.46 19.99 23.64
N ASP A 624 -5.13 19.42 24.64
CA ASP A 624 -5.67 20.17 25.76
C ASP A 624 -4.53 20.77 26.63
N GLU A 625 -3.45 20.02 26.87
CA GLU A 625 -2.22 20.54 27.51
C GLU A 625 -1.59 21.72 26.75
N CYS A 626 -1.51 21.64 25.42
CA CYS A 626 -0.93 22.72 24.61
C CYS A 626 -1.78 23.99 24.65
N ILE A 627 -3.11 23.86 24.65
CA ILE A 627 -4.04 24.99 24.76
C ILE A 627 -3.88 25.66 26.13
N GLU A 628 -3.82 24.89 27.23
CA GLU A 628 -3.61 25.41 28.58
C GLU A 628 -2.29 26.19 28.71
N ILE A 629 -1.20 25.71 28.09
CA ILE A 629 0.09 26.43 28.06
C ILE A 629 -0.03 27.72 27.23
N ALA A 630 -0.72 27.68 26.08
CA ALA A 630 -0.90 28.85 25.22
C ALA A 630 -1.75 29.96 25.87
N GLU A 631 -2.74 29.59 26.69
CA GLU A 631 -3.52 30.52 27.50
C GLU A 631 -2.65 31.16 28.59
N LYS A 632 -1.91 30.35 29.38
CA LYS A 632 -1.01 30.82 30.43
C LYS A 632 0.03 31.84 29.94
N ILE A 633 0.66 31.59 28.78
CA ILE A 633 1.63 32.51 28.16
C ILE A 633 1.01 33.89 27.92
N ASN A 634 -0.23 33.94 27.42
CA ASN A 634 -0.96 35.18 27.15
C ASN A 634 -1.53 35.87 28.40
N GLU A 635 -1.68 35.15 29.51
CA GLU A 635 -2.06 35.72 30.80
C GLU A 635 -0.88 36.35 31.52
N GLU A 636 0.26 35.67 31.52
CA GLU A 636 1.49 36.00 32.25
C GLU A 636 2.27 37.18 31.64
N PHE A 637 2.50 37.17 30.33
CA PHE A 637 3.24 38.26 29.67
C PHE A 637 2.27 39.27 29.05
N ARG A 638 2.27 40.48 29.60
CA ARG A 638 1.50 41.63 29.10
C ARG A 638 2.39 42.85 29.05
N ASP A 639 2.29 43.62 27.96
CA ASP A 639 2.88 44.95 27.94
C ASP A 639 1.95 45.96 28.62
N THR A 640 2.54 46.80 29.47
CA THR A 640 1.85 47.90 30.15
C THR A 640 1.57 49.08 29.23
N LYS A 641 2.34 49.24 28.14
CA LYS A 641 2.19 50.34 27.18
C LYS A 641 1.20 50.00 26.06
N ASN A 642 1.16 48.74 25.62
CA ASN A 642 0.22 48.23 24.64
C ASN A 642 -0.64 47.07 25.21
N PRO A 643 -1.78 47.35 25.86
CA PRO A 643 -2.69 46.33 26.37
C PRO A 643 -3.32 45.41 25.31
N SER A 644 -3.20 45.75 24.02
CA SER A 644 -3.67 44.92 22.91
C SER A 644 -2.62 43.91 22.42
N TRP A 645 -1.34 44.12 22.75
CA TRP A 645 -0.28 43.17 22.44
C TRP A 645 -0.49 41.86 23.20
N ARG A 646 -0.21 40.75 22.52
CA ARG A 646 -0.20 39.41 23.08
C ARG A 646 1.05 38.69 22.57
N PRO A 647 1.77 37.95 23.44
CA PRO A 647 2.96 37.20 23.02
C PRO A 647 2.64 36.11 21.99
N LEU A 648 1.44 35.52 22.04
CA LEU A 648 1.06 34.33 21.28
C LEU A 648 -0.33 34.44 20.67
N VAL A 649 -0.41 34.36 19.34
CA VAL A 649 -1.65 34.07 18.61
C VAL A 649 -1.69 32.56 18.36
N PHE A 650 -2.59 31.84 19.01
CA PHE A 650 -2.76 30.39 18.85
C PHE A 650 -4.08 30.11 18.11
N GLN A 651 -4.02 29.40 16.98
CA GLN A 651 -5.17 29.09 16.14
C GLN A 651 -5.23 27.59 15.81
N THR A 652 -6.40 26.98 16.00
CA THR A 652 -6.63 25.54 15.75
C THR A 652 -7.20 25.23 14.37
N ASP A 653 -7.73 26.25 13.70
CA ASP A 653 -8.32 26.16 12.37
C ASP A 653 -7.25 26.28 11.29
N GLY A 654 -7.29 25.40 10.29
CA GLY A 654 -6.37 25.43 9.16
C GLY A 654 -6.55 26.68 8.29
N LEU A 655 -5.44 27.22 7.80
CA LEU A 655 -5.45 28.36 6.88
C LEU A 655 -5.75 27.92 5.44
N PRO A 656 -6.63 28.62 4.70
CA PRO A 656 -6.71 28.51 3.25
C PRO A 656 -5.35 28.82 2.59
N ARG A 657 -5.09 28.27 1.40
CA ARG A 657 -3.77 28.37 0.75
C ARG A 657 -3.29 29.81 0.54
N SER A 658 -4.19 30.73 0.21
CA SER A 658 -3.90 32.16 0.06
C SER A 658 -3.47 32.81 1.38
N GLU A 659 -4.14 32.49 2.49
CA GLU A 659 -3.81 33.00 3.83
C GLU A 659 -2.50 32.39 4.36
N LEU A 660 -2.28 31.10 4.07
CA LEU A 660 -1.05 30.39 4.41
C LEU A 660 0.18 31.01 3.73
N VAL A 661 0.10 31.29 2.41
CA VAL A 661 1.17 31.99 1.68
C VAL A 661 1.31 33.44 2.15
N ALA A 662 0.22 34.12 2.47
CA ALA A 662 0.29 35.46 3.08
C ALA A 662 1.02 35.44 4.44
N ALA A 663 0.82 34.40 5.26
CA ALA A 663 1.55 34.20 6.52
C ALA A 663 3.05 33.94 6.29
N TYR A 664 3.40 33.05 5.35
CA TYR A 664 4.81 32.83 4.96
C TYR A 664 5.49 34.13 4.48
N LEU A 665 4.79 34.98 3.73
CA LEU A 665 5.30 36.29 3.29
C LEU A 665 5.32 37.35 4.38
N ALA A 666 4.54 37.20 5.45
CA ALA A 666 4.40 38.16 6.53
C ALA A 666 5.38 37.91 7.69
N MET A 667 5.85 36.67 7.86
CA MET A 667 6.78 36.28 8.92
C MET A 667 8.18 36.89 8.75
N ASP A 668 8.84 37.17 9.86
CA ASP A 668 10.27 37.45 9.94
C ASP A 668 11.08 36.16 10.07
N ILE A 669 10.56 35.19 10.84
CA ILE A 669 11.23 33.96 11.24
C ILE A 669 10.22 32.80 11.20
N GLY A 670 10.51 31.77 10.41
CA GLY A 670 9.77 30.51 10.43
C GLY A 670 10.27 29.59 11.54
N ILE A 671 9.39 28.81 12.17
CA ILE A 671 9.75 27.85 13.24
C ILE A 671 9.23 26.46 12.89
N VAL A 672 10.15 25.50 12.82
CA VAL A 672 9.87 24.09 12.55
C VAL A 672 10.65 23.21 13.51
N THR A 673 10.02 22.80 14.62
CA THR A 673 10.70 22.06 15.68
C THR A 673 10.02 20.76 16.11
N PRO A 674 9.82 19.80 15.18
CA PRO A 674 9.34 18.48 15.55
C PRO A 674 10.35 17.74 16.43
N LYS A 675 9.84 16.85 17.29
CA LYS A 675 10.63 15.86 18.04
C LYS A 675 11.30 14.88 17.08
N LYS A 676 10.51 14.36 16.14
CA LYS A 676 10.95 13.55 15.01
C LYS A 676 9.96 13.71 13.85
N ASP A 677 10.48 13.84 12.65
CA ASP A 677 9.69 13.99 11.43
C ASP A 677 10.45 13.40 10.25
N GLY A 678 9.78 12.64 9.39
CA GLY A 678 10.44 11.97 8.26
C GLY A 678 10.99 13.00 7.28
N MET A 679 10.15 13.97 6.92
CA MET A 679 10.51 15.17 6.19
C MET A 679 9.54 16.29 6.57
N ASN A 680 10.03 17.50 6.79
CA ASN A 680 9.16 18.62 7.12
C ASN A 680 9.01 19.57 5.92
N LEU A 681 7.90 19.42 5.21
CA LEU A 681 7.58 20.21 4.02
C LEU A 681 7.33 21.68 4.36
N VAL A 682 6.76 22.01 5.53
CA VAL A 682 6.49 23.40 5.94
C VAL A 682 7.75 24.25 5.94
N ALA A 683 8.89 23.72 6.42
CA ALA A 683 10.17 24.44 6.33
C ALA A 683 10.54 24.79 4.87
N LYS A 684 10.21 23.92 3.90
CA LYS A 684 10.46 24.16 2.47
C LYS A 684 9.47 25.19 1.92
N GLU A 685 8.19 25.07 2.26
CA GLU A 685 7.13 25.99 1.85
C GLU A 685 7.41 27.43 2.31
N MET A 686 7.83 27.59 3.57
CA MET A 686 8.25 28.85 4.18
C MET A 686 9.34 29.56 3.36
N LEU A 687 10.45 28.88 3.07
CA LEU A 687 11.60 29.48 2.39
C LEU A 687 11.44 29.58 0.87
N VAL A 688 10.62 28.73 0.24
CA VAL A 688 10.21 28.91 -1.17
C VAL A 688 9.35 30.16 -1.32
N CYS A 689 8.41 30.41 -0.41
CA CYS A 689 7.59 31.61 -0.45
C CYS A 689 8.36 32.89 -0.09
N ASN A 690 9.19 32.83 0.96
CA ASN A 690 9.84 33.99 1.55
C ASN A 690 11.35 33.77 1.76
N PRO A 691 12.18 33.97 0.72
CA PRO A 691 13.64 33.88 0.81
C PRO A 691 14.30 34.98 1.68
N ARG A 692 13.52 35.83 2.35
CA ARG A 692 14.02 36.88 3.26
C ARG A 692 13.83 36.54 4.74
N ALA A 693 13.11 35.47 5.06
CA ALA A 693 12.86 35.04 6.42
C ALA A 693 14.05 34.28 7.01
N GLY A 694 14.24 34.39 8.32
CA GLY A 694 15.06 33.46 9.09
C GLY A 694 14.32 32.15 9.35
N LEU A 695 15.03 31.14 9.85
CA LEU A 695 14.46 29.83 10.19
C LEU A 695 15.03 29.32 11.52
N ILE A 696 14.15 28.81 12.38
CA ILE A 696 14.50 27.96 13.52
C ILE A 696 14.10 26.52 13.15
N LEU A 697 15.04 25.58 13.20
CA LEU A 697 14.85 24.22 12.69
C LEU A 697 15.42 23.15 13.65
N SER A 698 14.60 22.15 14.01
CA SER A 698 15.01 21.01 14.84
C SER A 698 15.73 19.91 14.04
N THR A 699 16.78 19.32 14.63
CA THR A 699 17.45 18.09 14.17
C THR A 699 16.50 16.87 14.09
N GLY A 700 15.34 16.95 14.76
CA GLY A 700 14.25 16.00 14.62
C GLY A 700 13.64 15.98 13.21
N ALA A 701 13.72 17.07 12.44
CA ALA A 701 13.17 17.17 11.10
C ALA A 701 14.12 16.62 10.02
N GLY A 702 13.63 15.74 9.14
CA GLY A 702 14.43 15.29 7.99
C GLY A 702 14.92 16.40 7.05
N SER A 703 14.23 17.56 7.02
CA SER A 703 14.67 18.75 6.28
C SER A 703 15.98 19.32 6.82
N GLU A 704 16.20 19.25 8.14
CA GLU A 704 17.42 19.68 8.82
C GLU A 704 18.59 18.78 8.42
N ILE A 705 18.36 17.46 8.40
CA ILE A 705 19.35 16.47 7.96
C ILE A 705 19.70 16.70 6.48
N GLN A 706 18.70 16.99 5.62
CA GLN A 706 18.94 17.32 4.21
C GLN A 706 19.80 18.59 4.07
N PHE A 707 19.45 19.67 4.76
CA PHE A 707 20.19 20.93 4.68
C PHE A 707 21.62 20.82 5.25
N THR A 708 21.80 20.08 6.35
CA THR A 708 23.11 19.77 6.92
C THR A 708 23.98 18.97 5.95
N THR A 709 23.42 17.93 5.34
CA THR A 709 24.11 17.08 4.35
C THR A 709 24.49 17.88 3.09
N ALA A 710 23.67 18.85 2.69
CA ALA A 710 23.96 19.81 1.63
C ALA A 710 24.99 20.90 2.03
N GLY A 711 25.48 20.90 3.28
CA GLY A 711 26.46 21.87 3.78
C GLY A 711 25.89 23.26 4.09
N LEU A 712 24.57 23.40 4.20
CA LEU A 712 23.87 24.65 4.55
C LEU A 712 23.88 24.93 6.07
N TYR A 713 24.37 24.00 6.87
CA TYR A 713 24.72 24.22 8.26
C TYR A 713 26.02 23.48 8.59
N LYS A 714 27.02 24.19 9.10
CA LYS A 714 28.31 23.65 9.56
C LYS A 714 28.61 24.21 10.94
N GLU A 715 29.03 23.37 11.89
CA GLU A 715 29.27 23.86 13.26
C GLU A 715 30.39 24.90 13.33
N ASP A 716 31.47 24.69 12.58
CA ASP A 716 32.63 25.57 12.47
C ASP A 716 32.59 26.46 11.21
N GLY A 717 31.41 26.88 10.75
CA GLY A 717 31.26 27.68 9.53
C GLY A 717 29.88 28.31 9.34
N ASP A 718 29.46 28.46 8.09
CA ASP A 718 28.18 29.09 7.73
C ASP A 718 26.98 28.31 8.31
N LYS A 719 26.14 29.01 9.07
CA LYS A 719 24.89 28.51 9.67
C LYS A 719 23.71 29.29 9.09
N ASN A 720 23.07 28.75 8.05
CA ASN A 720 21.98 29.44 7.34
C ASN A 720 20.61 29.32 8.07
N TYR A 721 20.58 28.81 9.30
CA TYR A 721 19.41 28.74 10.17
C TYR A 721 19.84 28.50 11.63
N HIS A 722 18.95 28.77 12.58
CA HIS A 722 19.16 28.48 14.00
C HIS A 722 18.73 27.04 14.28
N ARG A 723 19.69 26.19 14.67
CA ARG A 723 19.45 24.76 14.94
C ARG A 723 18.97 24.55 16.37
N ILE A 724 17.91 23.74 16.54
CA ILE A 724 17.53 23.16 17.83
C ILE A 724 18.03 21.70 17.86
N SER A 725 19.07 21.44 18.65
CA SER A 725 19.67 20.10 18.75
C SER A 725 18.87 19.14 19.63
N ASP A 726 18.27 19.67 20.70
CA ASP A 726 17.30 18.99 21.57
C ASP A 726 16.12 19.94 21.82
N VAL A 727 14.90 19.49 21.55
CA VAL A 727 13.68 20.27 21.79
C VAL A 727 13.25 20.29 23.26
N PHE A 728 13.82 19.41 24.10
CA PHE A 728 13.58 19.37 25.53
C PHE A 728 14.53 20.28 26.33
N ASP A 729 15.62 20.77 25.72
CA ASP A 729 16.47 21.81 26.31
C ASP A 729 15.81 23.19 26.16
N VAL A 730 14.97 23.51 27.14
CA VAL A 730 14.19 24.75 27.21
C VAL A 730 15.09 26.00 27.25
N GLU A 731 16.30 25.91 27.82
CA GLU A 731 17.22 27.06 27.92
C GLU A 731 17.88 27.36 26.58
N SER A 732 18.43 26.33 25.91
CA SER A 732 19.04 26.46 24.58
C SER A 732 18.01 26.86 23.53
N TYR A 733 16.78 26.33 23.63
CA TYR A 733 15.70 26.70 22.73
C TYR A 733 15.25 28.17 22.96
N ALA A 734 15.13 28.64 24.21
CA ALA A 734 14.90 30.06 24.50
C ALA A 734 16.01 30.98 23.96
N ASP A 735 17.28 30.54 24.03
CA ASP A 735 18.41 31.27 23.45
C ASP A 735 18.38 31.32 21.91
N ALA A 736 17.90 30.25 21.26
CA ALA A 736 17.71 30.22 19.81
C ALA A 736 16.58 31.16 19.34
N PHE A 737 15.48 31.29 20.09
CA PHE A 737 14.46 32.33 19.84
C PHE A 737 15.09 33.73 19.88
N HIS A 738 15.91 34.01 20.89
CA HIS A 738 16.58 35.30 21.06
C HIS A 738 17.61 35.58 19.94
N ALA A 739 18.46 34.60 19.61
CA ALA A 739 19.43 34.70 18.53
C ALA A 739 18.75 34.99 17.18
N ALA A 740 17.64 34.31 16.88
CA ALA A 740 16.86 34.56 15.68
C ALA A 740 16.18 35.95 15.70
N ALA A 741 15.71 36.41 16.86
CA ALA A 741 15.11 37.74 16.99
C ALA A 741 16.11 38.87 16.70
N LEU A 742 17.33 38.75 17.22
CA LEU A 742 18.41 39.72 17.03
C LEU A 742 19.09 39.64 15.66
N GLU A 743 18.85 38.58 14.88
CA GLU A 743 19.42 38.44 13.54
C GLU A 743 18.97 39.58 12.61
N SER A 744 19.96 40.28 12.04
CA SER A 744 19.72 41.41 11.13
C SER A 744 18.97 40.97 9.86
N GLU A 745 18.15 41.85 9.29
CA GLU A 745 17.37 41.54 8.09
C GLU A 745 18.27 41.11 6.92
N ASP A 746 19.48 41.67 6.78
CA ASP A 746 20.40 41.35 5.70
C ASP A 746 21.02 39.94 5.83
N GLN A 747 21.35 39.49 7.05
CA GLN A 747 21.78 38.11 7.26
C GLN A 747 20.65 37.12 6.97
N ARG A 748 19.41 37.41 7.43
CA ARG A 748 18.23 36.58 7.10
C ARG A 748 17.98 36.48 5.59
N LYS A 749 18.21 37.55 4.82
CA LYS A 749 18.16 37.52 3.35
C LYS A 749 19.23 36.62 2.74
N ILE A 750 20.46 36.67 3.24
CA ILE A 750 21.57 35.83 2.73
C ILE A 750 21.28 34.35 3.01
N HIS A 751 20.89 34.05 4.25
CA HIS A 751 20.55 32.70 4.71
C HIS A 751 19.31 32.12 4.01
N GLY A 752 18.21 32.87 4.00
CA GLY A 752 16.96 32.48 3.35
C GLY A 752 17.10 32.29 1.84
N LYS A 753 17.91 33.12 1.15
CA LYS A 753 18.20 32.98 -0.29
C LYS A 753 18.94 31.68 -0.61
N ARG A 754 19.94 31.30 0.19
CA ARG A 754 20.68 30.04 0.00
C ARG A 754 19.78 28.82 0.21
N LEU A 755 18.93 28.84 1.24
CA LEU A 755 17.92 27.80 1.47
C LEU A 755 16.93 27.71 0.30
N HIS A 756 16.43 28.86 -0.18
CA HIS A 756 15.52 28.95 -1.32
C HIS A 756 16.13 28.37 -2.61
N GLU A 757 17.35 28.78 -2.97
CA GLU A 757 18.08 28.26 -4.14
C GLU A 757 18.24 26.74 -4.08
N PHE A 758 18.55 26.20 -2.90
CA PHE A 758 18.63 24.75 -2.70
C PHE A 758 17.28 24.05 -2.87
N ILE A 759 16.18 24.59 -2.33
CA ILE A 759 14.85 23.96 -2.43
C ILE A 759 14.32 24.04 -3.87
N VAL A 760 14.55 25.15 -4.58
CA VAL A 760 14.18 25.29 -6.00
C VAL A 760 14.90 24.27 -6.87
N ALA A 761 16.17 23.98 -6.60
CA ALA A 761 16.94 22.95 -7.30
C ALA A 761 16.63 21.50 -6.85
N ASN A 762 15.82 21.31 -5.82
CA ASN A 762 15.47 20.00 -5.23
C ASN A 762 13.97 19.94 -4.95
N ASP A 763 13.20 20.00 -6.03
CA ASP A 763 11.74 20.00 -6.03
C ASP A 763 11.13 18.58 -6.00
N ILE A 764 9.81 18.50 -6.17
CA ILE A 764 9.10 17.22 -6.20
C ILE A 764 9.34 16.38 -7.47
N GLU A 765 9.60 17.03 -8.61
CA GLU A 765 9.88 16.31 -9.85
C GLU A 765 11.24 15.61 -9.78
N ARG A 766 12.25 16.26 -9.18
CA ARG A 766 13.55 15.64 -8.89
C ARG A 766 13.41 14.44 -7.95
N TRP A 767 12.63 14.57 -6.86
CA TRP A 767 12.40 13.47 -5.91
C TRP A 767 11.77 12.26 -6.60
N SER A 768 10.66 12.47 -7.31
CA SER A 768 9.91 11.39 -7.95
C SER A 768 10.71 10.73 -9.07
N SER A 769 11.37 11.52 -9.92
CA SER A 769 12.22 11.00 -11.01
C SER A 769 13.40 10.19 -10.47
N ALA A 770 14.07 10.65 -9.40
CA ALA A 770 15.18 9.93 -8.80
C ALA A 770 14.76 8.61 -8.15
N PHE A 771 13.60 8.55 -7.49
CA PHE A 771 13.08 7.29 -6.95
C PHE A 771 12.62 6.35 -8.06
N LEU A 772 11.90 6.85 -9.06
CA LEU A 772 11.35 6.03 -10.14
C LEU A 772 12.42 5.49 -11.08
N ASP A 773 13.56 6.17 -11.23
CA ASP A 773 14.69 5.71 -12.03
C ASP A 773 15.01 4.21 -11.78
N PRO A 774 15.03 3.36 -12.81
CA PRO A 774 15.46 1.97 -12.66
C PRO A 774 16.97 1.81 -12.37
N SER A 775 17.82 2.80 -12.67
CA SER A 775 19.30 2.71 -12.61
C SER A 775 19.86 2.27 -11.26
N TRP A 776 19.22 2.67 -10.15
CA TRP A 776 19.69 2.40 -8.79
C TRP A 776 19.26 1.05 -8.21
N THR A 777 18.48 0.27 -8.95
CA THR A 777 18.10 -1.10 -8.57
C THR A 777 19.31 -2.03 -8.55
N HIS A 778 19.14 -3.21 -7.94
CA HIS A 778 20.13 -4.29 -7.93
C HIS A 778 20.06 -5.17 -9.19
N GLU A 779 19.01 -5.01 -10.00
CA GLU A 779 18.84 -5.64 -11.31
C GLU A 779 19.73 -4.99 -12.37
N VAL A 780 20.17 -3.74 -12.15
CA VAL A 780 21.03 -2.98 -13.08
C VAL A 780 22.50 -3.33 -12.91
N ILE A 781 23.16 -3.64 -14.02
CA ILE A 781 24.63 -3.60 -14.12
C ILE A 781 25.05 -2.14 -13.97
N ARG A 782 25.73 -1.82 -12.87
CA ARG A 782 26.21 -0.45 -12.60
C ARG A 782 27.51 -0.16 -13.35
N PRO A 783 27.84 1.11 -13.63
CA PRO A 783 29.15 1.47 -14.16
C PRO A 783 30.25 1.02 -13.21
N THR A 784 31.24 0.29 -13.74
CA THR A 784 32.34 -0.30 -12.96
C THR A 784 33.65 -0.08 -13.67
N LYS A 785 34.72 0.23 -12.93
CA LYS A 785 36.07 0.18 -13.50
C LYS A 785 36.43 -1.28 -13.80
N VAL A 786 37.04 -1.49 -14.96
CA VAL A 786 37.49 -2.81 -15.42
C VAL A 786 39.01 -2.75 -15.51
N GLU A 787 39.70 -3.10 -14.41
CA GLU A 787 41.16 -2.99 -14.32
C GLU A 787 41.86 -4.37 -14.44
N THR A 788 41.14 -5.46 -14.18
CA THR A 788 41.66 -6.83 -14.24
C THR A 788 40.87 -7.73 -15.19
N LEU A 789 41.49 -8.87 -15.57
CA LEU A 789 40.79 -9.94 -16.29
C LEU A 789 39.54 -10.44 -15.55
N GLU A 790 39.59 -10.52 -14.22
CA GLU A 790 38.46 -10.97 -13.40
C GLU A 790 37.28 -10.00 -13.50
N ASP A 791 37.54 -8.68 -13.46
CA ASP A 791 36.51 -7.65 -13.65
C ASP A 791 35.83 -7.79 -15.02
N PHE A 792 36.62 -7.98 -16.08
CA PHE A 792 36.13 -8.12 -17.45
C PHE A 792 35.24 -9.36 -17.60
N PHE A 793 35.71 -10.53 -17.19
CA PHE A 793 34.89 -11.75 -17.25
C PHE A 793 33.66 -11.68 -16.33
N SER A 794 33.76 -11.02 -15.18
CA SER A 794 32.63 -10.75 -14.29
C SER A 794 31.57 -9.86 -14.96
N LEU A 795 31.99 -8.80 -15.67
CA LEU A 795 31.11 -7.92 -16.43
C LEU A 795 30.43 -8.67 -17.57
N MET A 796 31.20 -9.40 -18.40
CA MET A 796 30.65 -10.18 -19.53
C MET A 796 29.72 -11.31 -19.08
N MET A 797 29.96 -11.91 -17.91
CA MET A 797 29.03 -12.88 -17.31
C MET A 797 27.71 -12.24 -16.86
N LYS A 798 27.73 -10.98 -16.38
CA LYS A 798 26.51 -10.22 -16.04
C LYS A 798 25.73 -9.85 -17.31
N THR A 799 26.39 -9.35 -18.35
CA THR A 799 25.72 -8.96 -19.61
C THR A 799 25.10 -10.16 -20.32
N ARG A 800 25.79 -11.32 -20.34
CA ARG A 800 25.22 -12.60 -20.78
C ARG A 800 23.95 -12.98 -19.99
N ASN A 801 23.94 -12.79 -18.68
CA ASN A 801 22.75 -13.07 -17.86
C ASN A 801 21.59 -12.09 -18.19
N VAL A 802 21.88 -10.82 -18.44
CA VAL A 802 20.92 -9.83 -18.95
C VAL A 802 20.32 -10.27 -20.29
N ARG A 803 21.15 -10.62 -21.28
CA ARG A 803 20.71 -11.14 -22.59
C ARG A 803 19.77 -12.35 -22.44
N ARG A 804 20.10 -13.31 -21.56
CA ARG A 804 19.23 -14.47 -21.26
C ARG A 804 17.89 -14.08 -20.63
N GLN A 805 17.85 -13.05 -19.79
CA GLN A 805 16.59 -12.54 -19.22
C GLN A 805 15.73 -11.81 -20.25
N ILE A 806 16.33 -11.05 -21.16
CA ILE A 806 15.64 -10.42 -22.31
C ILE A 806 14.98 -11.51 -23.17
N VAL A 807 15.74 -12.53 -23.59
CA VAL A 807 15.20 -13.69 -24.34
C VAL A 807 14.06 -14.36 -23.57
N GLY A 808 14.25 -14.61 -22.28
CA GLY A 808 13.26 -15.24 -21.42
C GLY A 808 11.95 -14.45 -21.27
N ARG A 809 11.98 -13.13 -21.47
CA ARG A 809 10.79 -12.26 -21.53
C ARG A 809 10.13 -12.28 -22.90
N VAL A 810 10.92 -12.10 -23.97
CA VAL A 810 10.43 -12.14 -25.36
C VAL A 810 9.72 -13.46 -25.67
N LEU A 811 10.33 -14.61 -25.31
CA LEU A 811 9.73 -15.93 -25.51
C LEU A 811 8.43 -16.17 -24.71
N LYS A 812 8.18 -15.40 -23.66
CA LYS A 812 6.95 -15.47 -22.85
C LYS A 812 5.90 -14.42 -23.26
N GLY A 813 6.19 -13.56 -24.24
CA GLY A 813 5.35 -12.42 -24.60
C GLY A 813 5.27 -11.35 -23.51
N ILE A 814 6.32 -11.21 -22.69
CA ILE A 814 6.39 -10.25 -21.58
C ILE A 814 7.23 -9.05 -22.02
N PRO A 815 6.78 -7.79 -21.78
CA PRO A 815 7.57 -6.62 -22.19
C PRO A 815 8.95 -6.52 -21.55
N ILE A 816 9.90 -5.96 -22.30
CA ILE A 816 11.29 -5.71 -21.89
C ILE A 816 11.34 -4.47 -20.98
N ARG A 817 11.92 -4.60 -19.79
CA ARG A 817 12.10 -3.49 -18.84
C ARG A 817 13.22 -2.53 -19.24
N ALA A 818 13.05 -1.25 -18.88
CA ALA A 818 14.04 -0.19 -19.10
C ALA A 818 15.41 -0.49 -18.47
N HIS A 819 15.46 -1.23 -17.34
CA HIS A 819 16.71 -1.56 -16.67
C HIS A 819 17.69 -2.39 -17.54
N PHE A 820 17.20 -3.12 -18.54
CA PHE A 820 18.04 -3.92 -19.42
C PHE A 820 18.90 -3.06 -20.36
N ALA A 821 18.29 -2.05 -20.99
CA ALA A 821 19.01 -1.11 -21.85
C ALA A 821 20.07 -0.34 -21.06
N ILE A 822 19.73 0.09 -19.83
CA ILE A 822 20.65 0.78 -18.92
C ILE A 822 21.81 -0.13 -18.53
N SER A 823 21.55 -1.40 -18.21
CA SER A 823 22.59 -2.37 -17.85
C SER A 823 23.59 -2.61 -18.98
N LEU A 824 23.11 -2.73 -20.21
CA LEU A 824 23.97 -2.94 -21.39
C LEU A 824 24.74 -1.67 -21.76
N ARG A 825 24.11 -0.50 -21.66
CA ARG A 825 24.78 0.79 -21.85
C ARG A 825 25.88 1.01 -20.80
N ASN A 826 25.59 0.82 -19.52
CA ASN A 826 26.57 0.93 -18.44
C ASN A 826 27.75 -0.04 -18.63
N ALA A 827 27.49 -1.26 -19.13
CA ALA A 827 28.55 -2.22 -19.44
C ALA A 827 29.40 -1.76 -20.64
N LYS A 828 28.78 -1.28 -21.72
CA LYS A 828 29.47 -0.71 -22.88
C LYS A 828 30.35 0.47 -22.47
N GLU A 829 29.78 1.46 -21.79
CA GLU A 829 30.48 2.64 -21.28
C GLU A 829 31.62 2.25 -20.32
N SER A 830 31.45 1.21 -19.50
CA SER A 830 32.51 0.71 -18.60
C SER A 830 33.73 0.17 -19.36
N LEU A 831 33.52 -0.41 -20.55
CA LEU A 831 34.61 -0.89 -21.42
C LEU A 831 35.22 0.26 -22.23
N GLU A 832 34.40 1.11 -22.85
CA GLU A 832 34.85 2.28 -23.63
C GLU A 832 35.73 3.21 -22.79
N ASN A 833 35.34 3.51 -21.55
CA ASN A 833 36.11 4.38 -20.64
C ASN A 833 37.49 3.81 -20.26
N MET A 834 37.71 2.50 -20.38
CA MET A 834 38.98 1.82 -20.05
C MET A 834 39.84 1.52 -21.29
N CYS A 835 39.34 1.78 -22.50
CA CYS A 835 40.12 1.68 -23.72
C CYS A 835 41.20 2.78 -23.80
N ARG A 836 42.28 2.54 -24.54
CA ARG A 836 43.25 3.60 -24.83
C ARG A 836 42.58 4.69 -25.71
N PRO A 837 42.90 5.98 -25.50
CA PRO A 837 42.33 7.06 -26.30
C PRO A 837 42.41 6.80 -27.81
N ASP A 838 41.32 7.08 -28.51
CA ASP A 838 41.16 6.90 -29.96
C ASP A 838 41.34 5.45 -30.47
N THR A 839 41.15 4.44 -29.61
CA THR A 839 41.19 2.99 -29.98
C THR A 839 40.13 2.19 -29.22
N HIS A 840 39.84 0.97 -29.69
CA HIS A 840 39.09 -0.05 -28.94
C HIS A 840 40.02 -1.11 -28.30
N THR A 841 41.26 -0.73 -27.99
CA THR A 841 42.21 -1.61 -27.31
C THR A 841 42.17 -1.40 -25.79
N LEU A 842 41.78 -2.44 -25.07
CA LEU A 842 41.64 -2.46 -23.62
C LEU A 842 42.84 -3.18 -22.99
N VAL A 843 43.41 -2.63 -21.91
CA VAL A 843 44.60 -3.17 -21.22
C VAL A 843 44.21 -3.58 -19.81
N LEU A 844 44.35 -4.88 -19.49
CA LEU A 844 43.92 -5.48 -18.23
C LEU A 844 45.07 -6.17 -17.52
N LYS A 845 45.15 -6.04 -16.20
CA LYS A 845 46.08 -6.83 -15.39
C LYS A 845 45.59 -8.26 -15.22
N ALA A 846 46.51 -9.22 -15.16
CA ALA A 846 46.15 -10.60 -14.85
C ALA A 846 45.53 -10.77 -13.44
N SER A 847 45.95 -9.93 -12.48
CA SER A 847 45.35 -9.74 -11.15
C SER A 847 45.84 -8.41 -10.57
N HIS A 848 45.23 -7.91 -9.47
CA HIS A 848 45.66 -6.65 -8.84
C HIS A 848 47.14 -6.64 -8.41
N ASP A 849 47.70 -7.79 -8.04
CA ASP A 849 49.10 -7.96 -7.61
C ASP A 849 50.06 -8.36 -8.75
N SER A 850 49.55 -8.60 -9.96
CA SER A 850 50.38 -9.00 -11.11
C SER A 850 51.02 -7.79 -11.81
N PRO A 851 52.30 -7.86 -12.21
CA PRO A 851 52.92 -6.89 -13.11
C PRO A 851 52.59 -7.15 -14.59
N ASP A 852 51.92 -8.27 -14.92
CA ASP A 852 51.66 -8.69 -16.30
C ASP A 852 50.32 -8.11 -16.81
N ASP A 853 50.42 -7.30 -17.87
CA ASP A 853 49.30 -6.73 -18.61
C ASP A 853 48.94 -7.59 -19.83
N ALA A 854 47.65 -7.85 -20.02
CA ALA A 854 47.05 -8.42 -21.22
C ALA A 854 46.35 -7.32 -22.03
N GLN A 855 46.40 -7.42 -23.38
CA GLN A 855 45.76 -6.47 -24.28
C GLN A 855 44.69 -7.18 -25.11
N PHE A 856 43.51 -6.56 -25.23
CA PHE A 856 42.37 -7.06 -25.97
C PHE A 856 41.88 -5.99 -26.94
N GLU A 857 41.59 -6.36 -28.18
CA GLU A 857 40.76 -5.56 -29.09
C GLU A 857 39.31 -6.00 -28.85
N ILE A 858 38.40 -5.06 -28.61
CA ILE A 858 37.01 -5.34 -28.18
C ILE A 858 35.95 -4.78 -29.15
N ASP A 859 36.33 -4.60 -30.43
CA ASP A 859 35.43 -4.13 -31.48
C ASP A 859 34.16 -5.00 -31.59
N ASP A 860 34.32 -6.33 -31.57
CA ASP A 860 33.22 -7.30 -31.66
C ASP A 860 32.23 -7.16 -30.49
N GLU A 861 32.72 -7.04 -29.24
CA GLU A 861 31.88 -6.83 -28.06
C GLU A 861 31.12 -5.50 -28.11
N LEU A 862 31.77 -4.42 -28.54
CA LEU A 862 31.13 -3.10 -28.68
C LEU A 862 30.04 -3.12 -29.77
N GLU A 863 30.28 -3.80 -30.90
CA GLU A 863 29.26 -4.03 -31.93
C GLU A 863 28.11 -4.92 -31.42
N GLU A 864 28.36 -5.91 -30.55
CA GLU A 864 27.28 -6.65 -29.90
C GLU A 864 26.42 -5.75 -29.00
N PHE A 865 27.02 -4.86 -28.20
CA PHE A 865 26.24 -3.94 -27.35
C PHE A 865 25.40 -2.97 -28.18
N GLU A 866 25.93 -2.43 -29.28
CA GLU A 866 25.16 -1.59 -30.23
C GLU A 866 23.97 -2.37 -30.83
N ARG A 867 24.18 -3.64 -31.21
CA ARG A 867 23.12 -4.52 -31.73
C ARG A 867 22.05 -4.83 -30.69
N ASP A 868 22.43 -5.13 -29.44
CA ASP A 868 21.48 -5.36 -28.35
C ASP A 868 20.64 -4.12 -28.03
N LEU A 869 21.28 -2.95 -27.93
CA LEU A 869 20.62 -1.68 -27.63
C LEU A 869 19.66 -1.28 -28.76
N SER A 870 20.07 -1.49 -30.01
CA SER A 870 19.21 -1.33 -31.19
C SER A 870 18.00 -2.27 -31.16
N PHE A 871 18.19 -3.54 -30.80
CA PHE A 871 17.09 -4.50 -30.64
C PHE A 871 16.11 -4.08 -29.53
N ILE A 872 16.59 -3.65 -28.37
CA ILE A 872 15.71 -3.19 -27.28
C ILE A 872 14.94 -1.93 -27.71
N SER A 873 15.61 -0.97 -28.36
CA SER A 873 14.97 0.24 -28.88
C SER A 873 13.90 -0.08 -29.94
N TYR A 874 14.15 -1.06 -30.81
CA TYR A 874 13.18 -1.53 -31.79
C TYR A 874 11.93 -2.12 -31.11
N VAL A 875 12.12 -3.08 -30.19
CA VAL A 875 11.02 -3.75 -29.48
C VAL A 875 10.22 -2.80 -28.57
N GLN A 876 10.81 -1.70 -28.13
CA GLN A 876 10.15 -0.67 -27.32
C GLN A 876 9.54 0.47 -28.14
N SER A 877 9.76 0.53 -29.46
CA SER A 877 9.18 1.58 -30.31
C SER A 877 7.74 1.23 -30.72
N GLU A 878 6.84 2.22 -30.66
CA GLU A 878 5.41 2.05 -30.98
C GLU A 878 5.11 2.05 -32.49
N ASP A 879 6.15 1.99 -33.34
CA ASP A 879 5.99 2.15 -34.79
C ASP A 879 5.29 0.93 -35.42
N ALA A 880 4.22 1.19 -36.19
CA ALA A 880 3.37 0.13 -36.73
C ALA A 880 4.11 -0.74 -37.77
N ASP A 881 5.03 -0.12 -38.50
CA ASP A 881 5.82 -0.74 -39.57
C ASP A 881 6.84 -1.76 -39.02
N ASN A 882 7.08 -1.80 -37.69
CA ASN A 882 7.96 -2.78 -37.05
C ASN A 882 7.50 -4.24 -37.24
N VAL A 883 6.21 -4.47 -37.50
CA VAL A 883 5.72 -5.82 -37.81
C VAL A 883 6.04 -6.18 -39.27
N GLU A 884 5.89 -5.24 -40.21
CA GLU A 884 6.21 -5.47 -41.62
C GLU A 884 7.73 -5.60 -41.83
N GLN A 885 8.55 -4.72 -41.25
CA GLN A 885 10.01 -4.78 -41.32
C GLN A 885 10.62 -6.04 -40.68
N PHE A 886 9.93 -6.63 -39.68
CA PHE A 886 10.32 -7.91 -39.08
C PHE A 886 10.00 -9.09 -40.00
N VAL A 887 8.90 -9.01 -40.76
CA VAL A 887 8.45 -10.06 -41.68
C VAL A 887 9.24 -10.04 -43.00
N ASP A 888 9.61 -8.86 -43.50
CA ASP A 888 10.28 -8.70 -44.80
C ASP A 888 11.77 -9.11 -44.85
N GLY A 889 12.36 -9.51 -43.71
CA GLY A 889 13.69 -10.12 -43.68
C GLY A 889 14.88 -9.17 -43.90
N SER A 890 14.62 -7.92 -44.30
CA SER A 890 15.64 -6.94 -44.73
C SER A 890 16.23 -6.09 -43.61
N ASN A 891 15.86 -6.33 -42.36
CA ASN A 891 16.22 -5.47 -41.22
C ASN A 891 17.47 -6.02 -40.47
N PRO A 892 18.53 -5.22 -40.24
CA PRO A 892 19.68 -5.63 -39.40
C PRO A 892 19.30 -6.09 -37.98
N VAL A 893 18.11 -5.72 -37.48
CA VAL A 893 17.54 -6.24 -36.23
C VAL A 893 17.38 -7.78 -36.24
N LEU A 894 17.16 -8.42 -37.39
CA LEU A 894 17.10 -9.89 -37.48
C LEU A 894 18.48 -10.55 -37.26
N SER A 895 19.56 -9.84 -37.57
CA SER A 895 20.92 -10.25 -37.18
C SER A 895 21.13 -10.11 -35.67
N ALA A 896 20.64 -9.02 -35.05
CA ALA A 896 20.69 -8.85 -33.59
C ALA A 896 19.87 -9.92 -32.85
N ILE A 897 18.69 -10.27 -33.37
CA ILE A 897 17.89 -11.43 -32.91
C ILE A 897 18.73 -12.70 -33.03
N SER A 898 19.32 -12.99 -34.19
CA SER A 898 20.17 -14.18 -34.37
C SER A 898 21.36 -14.21 -33.38
N ALA A 899 21.99 -13.07 -33.08
CA ALA A 899 23.09 -12.99 -32.11
C ALA A 899 22.62 -13.27 -30.67
N ILE A 900 21.52 -12.62 -30.25
CA ILE A 900 20.91 -12.81 -28.92
C ILE A 900 20.45 -14.26 -28.72
N PHE A 901 19.91 -14.92 -29.76
CA PHE A 901 19.48 -16.32 -29.72
C PHE A 901 20.62 -17.34 -29.97
N ALA A 902 21.76 -16.95 -30.55
CA ALA A 902 22.92 -17.83 -30.74
C ALA A 902 23.68 -18.16 -29.44
N ILE A 903 23.34 -17.51 -28.32
CA ILE A 903 23.95 -17.72 -26.99
C ILE A 903 23.53 -19.09 -26.37
N PHE A 904 22.67 -19.87 -27.04
CA PHE A 904 22.37 -21.26 -26.68
C PHE A 904 23.39 -22.25 -27.29
N PRO A 905 24.27 -22.88 -26.49
CA PRO A 905 24.70 -24.24 -26.81
C PRO A 905 23.49 -25.18 -26.68
N SER A 906 23.42 -26.17 -27.57
CA SER A 906 22.44 -27.27 -27.56
C SER A 906 22.52 -28.13 -26.29
#